data_AF-A0A7S0B377-F1
#
_entry.id   AF-A0A7S0B377-F1
#
_cell.length_a   1.000
_cell.length_b   1.000
_cell.length_c   1.000
_cell.angle_alpha   90.00
_cell.angle_beta   90.00
_cell.angle_gamma   90.00
#
_symmetry.space_group_name_H-M   'P 1'
#
loop_
_entity.id
_entity.type
_entity.pdbx_description
1 polymer ?
#
loop_
_entity_poly.entity_id
_entity_poly.type
_entity_poly.pdbx_seq_one_letter_code
_entity_poly.pdbx_strand_id
1 'polypeptide(L)'
;RTAAGGTQRAMVPLQEQSRELLVNHRAALEHVSDAESLLPARRVSCRSGRRGVAVARAIAALSVGALGVAVWRNSWQQASGSRLRGDSADTDMISAIDGEDFCGVVDDNVEYHTHANIYWIANVLSREMCCAECDAHPECGAWTYGKPDGIGGLGKHCYLKKLGEGEEPYKVERFGLVSGMLKHKLRKHGLVAEMLAKGASLRIHEEDREILQNETCPGQLNVSGYGTVSIVAAEWKLPGQKASRVEVPYQDWAVIPHLNGRAYFGYQCSVADTGKYDRMEYVTWKLLGKTMRYTTDLSKVGCGCNARLHLLPMHHNIKESKCHDFFCGHGWQRCGVSCAEIGVQDANEYAWSSNIHVHDDSGGPNSGYGGGVGWVGRRDWSDSQYGPGAECIDTTWPFHVEVHFPVKNGLLEAVEVTLTQEGHFCPLKLRLDKYHYKGRNGMIELTRILRAGVTPVISYWNSPDLAWMDGLGVDGKGPCVRDTPEACPSTVRFYDFVVGKGKDEGDHDVLDVALGMVHEHNRKDAKEARESVLERMKTREDCGTKCDSDLNLTGEVGPGPKEATRDVEKGDKEEGAEQWESYTESHDGNAEWEVVCDLMYVREKNTFASDVVGTKVKGEIIIGTRQGDWIKLKQNAGYVAIQKDSMPLLIERIVTYEKIIHGTCADAGMFPIEDPGSCEAAGFALGYFDTKVTMKWSDDERPQGCYMQNGQLYMSASQANKGNGVVDEMEPICASKVYPTTTTTTTTTTSTFTSTSTTTSTTTSSTTTSTSTTFTTTSSTTWGWPSFFCVEVVRVHGYELPLVKAQQTKRASIFQCEEYQVFSDGGKPQVIGVGPDGLDIMTIVIPPIKEAIGDLNNGATTNSWLNTQTFLQVWDLCNKDGRFKNHDWTVKVDPDAVFFPDRLREHMKPHTTKNAELFVMNCNRFNPVALYGSVEIFSKGALAKYLKGQWKCRKSLPWHGWGEDFFMSHCMDMLGVGRLYDFELLSDKRCFYRPCSDTSRVVYHDYKDASFSGTWFNCWRESLAR
;
A
#
# COMPACT_ATOMS: atom_id res chain seq x y z
N ARG A 1 -46.63 -57.80 -6.06
CA ARG A 1 -46.68 -57.19 -4.70
C ARG A 1 -45.32 -56.58 -4.42
N THR A 2 -45.24 -55.61 -3.51
CA THR A 2 -43.99 -54.99 -3.04
C THR A 2 -43.04 -55.98 -2.38
N ALA A 3 -41.75 -55.87 -2.65
CA ALA A 3 -40.63 -56.36 -1.83
C ALA A 3 -39.31 -55.74 -2.33
N ALA A 4 -38.32 -55.62 -1.45
CA ALA A 4 -36.94 -55.28 -1.79
C ALA A 4 -36.02 -56.53 -1.70
N GLY A 5 -34.77 -56.40 -2.15
CA GLY A 5 -33.83 -57.51 -2.31
C GLY A 5 -33.85 -58.09 -3.73
N GLY A 6 -32.87 -58.88 -4.15
CA GLY A 6 -31.67 -59.33 -3.43
C GLY A 6 -30.86 -60.25 -4.35
N THR A 7 -29.57 -60.01 -4.49
CA THR A 7 -28.67 -60.66 -5.46
C THR A 7 -28.56 -62.17 -5.32
N GLN A 8 -28.36 -62.88 -6.46
CA GLN A 8 -27.43 -64.01 -6.73
C GLN A 8 -27.77 -64.71 -8.08
N ARG A 9 -26.93 -65.56 -8.71
CA ARG A 9 -25.45 -65.58 -9.00
C ARG A 9 -25.12 -66.80 -9.92
N ALA A 10 -23.85 -66.89 -10.35
CA ALA A 10 -23.17 -68.05 -10.97
C ALA A 10 -23.55 -68.35 -12.44
N MET A 11 -22.69 -68.94 -13.29
CA MET A 11 -21.32 -69.51 -13.14
C MET A 11 -20.33 -68.76 -14.10
N VAL A 12 -19.00 -68.64 -13.94
CA VAL A 12 -17.91 -69.54 -13.44
C VAL A 12 -17.63 -70.67 -14.46
N PRO A 13 -16.38 -70.93 -14.93
CA PRO A 13 -15.12 -70.95 -14.15
C PRO A 13 -13.93 -70.11 -14.69
N LEU A 14 -12.86 -70.14 -13.89
CA LEU A 14 -11.51 -69.60 -14.15
C LEU A 14 -10.63 -70.59 -14.93
N GLN A 15 -9.56 -70.08 -15.56
CA GLN A 15 -8.33 -70.84 -15.79
C GLN A 15 -7.10 -69.93 -15.59
N GLU A 16 -5.95 -70.51 -15.23
CA GLU A 16 -4.83 -69.81 -14.59
C GLU A 16 -3.61 -69.52 -15.48
N GLN A 17 -2.88 -68.46 -15.09
CA GLN A 17 -1.42 -68.28 -15.12
C GLN A 17 -0.59 -68.70 -16.36
N SER A 18 0.22 -67.75 -16.88
CA SER A 18 1.70 -67.87 -16.78
C SER A 18 2.47 -66.62 -17.27
N ARG A 19 3.39 -66.11 -16.42
CA ARG A 19 4.78 -65.66 -16.74
C ARG A 19 4.96 -64.46 -17.75
N GLU A 20 6.07 -63.70 -17.74
CA GLU A 20 7.15 -63.52 -16.76
C GLU A 20 7.81 -62.13 -16.78
N LEU A 21 8.53 -61.90 -15.68
CA LEU A 21 9.46 -60.85 -15.23
C LEU A 21 10.39 -60.14 -16.25
N LEU A 22 10.58 -58.84 -15.98
CA LEU A 22 11.86 -58.10 -15.85
C LEU A 22 12.99 -58.13 -16.93
N VAL A 23 13.34 -56.90 -17.36
CA VAL A 23 14.72 -56.32 -17.33
C VAL A 23 15.73 -56.58 -18.46
N ASN A 24 16.41 -55.47 -18.80
CA ASN A 24 17.76 -55.29 -19.36
C ASN A 24 18.05 -55.30 -20.88
N HIS A 25 18.46 -54.10 -21.33
CA HIS A 25 19.74 -53.80 -22.01
C HIS A 25 20.07 -54.34 -23.42
N ARG A 26 20.67 -53.40 -24.19
CA ARG A 26 21.66 -53.58 -25.28
C ARG A 26 21.16 -54.11 -26.63
N ALA A 27 21.84 -53.82 -27.75
CA ALA A 27 22.70 -52.65 -28.08
C ALA A 27 23.11 -52.69 -29.57
N ALA A 28 23.31 -51.49 -30.15
CA ALA A 28 24.14 -51.27 -31.33
C ALA A 28 23.69 -52.08 -32.58
N LEU A 29 24.34 -52.13 -33.74
CA LEU A 29 25.69 -51.82 -34.27
C LEU A 29 25.49 -51.13 -35.65
N GLU A 30 26.36 -50.36 -36.32
CA GLU A 30 27.81 -50.09 -36.30
C GLU A 30 28.06 -48.85 -37.24
N HIS A 31 29.23 -48.21 -37.43
CA HIS A 31 30.61 -48.41 -36.97
C HIS A 31 31.46 -47.10 -37.10
N VAL A 32 32.49 -46.93 -36.26
CA VAL A 32 33.87 -46.41 -36.57
C VAL A 32 34.03 -44.98 -37.16
N SER A 33 34.86 -44.07 -36.63
CA SER A 33 35.82 -44.10 -35.48
C SER A 33 36.08 -42.63 -34.97
N ASP A 34 37.13 -42.17 -34.27
CA ASP A 34 38.48 -42.70 -33.92
C ASP A 34 39.09 -42.03 -32.66
N ALA A 35 40.37 -42.34 -32.38
CA ALA A 35 41.16 -42.04 -31.18
C ALA A 35 42.19 -40.89 -31.40
N GLU A 36 43.08 -40.43 -30.49
CA GLU A 36 43.28 -40.62 -29.04
C GLU A 36 44.11 -39.46 -28.41
N SER A 37 44.51 -39.59 -27.14
CA SER A 37 45.13 -38.56 -26.27
C SER A 37 46.59 -38.18 -26.52
N LEU A 38 47.02 -37.00 -26.02
CA LEU A 38 48.34 -36.82 -25.37
C LEU A 38 48.41 -35.56 -24.44
N LEU A 39 49.34 -35.60 -23.47
CA LEU A 39 49.64 -34.61 -22.40
C LEU A 39 51.16 -34.67 -22.09
N PRO A 40 51.76 -33.86 -21.19
CA PRO A 40 51.47 -32.48 -20.76
C PRO A 40 52.72 -31.54 -20.75
N ALA A 41 52.52 -30.22 -20.87
CA ALA A 41 53.51 -29.18 -20.55
C ALA A 41 52.82 -27.83 -20.23
N ARG A 42 53.31 -26.94 -19.34
CA ARG A 42 54.40 -27.05 -18.35
C ARG A 42 54.03 -26.24 -17.07
N ARG A 43 54.99 -25.81 -16.23
CA ARG A 43 54.75 -25.22 -14.88
C ARG A 43 55.58 -23.94 -14.58
N VAL A 44 54.93 -22.96 -13.91
CA VAL A 44 55.36 -22.29 -12.64
C VAL A 44 56.27 -21.02 -12.60
N SER A 45 55.79 -20.07 -11.77
CA SER A 45 56.46 -19.06 -10.91
C SER A 45 56.74 -17.62 -11.39
N CYS A 46 56.24 -16.69 -10.58
CA CYS A 46 56.65 -15.29 -10.43
C CYS A 46 58.07 -15.16 -9.83
N ARG A 47 58.62 -13.94 -9.82
CA ARG A 47 59.28 -13.36 -8.63
C ARG A 47 59.43 -11.82 -8.65
N SER A 48 59.23 -11.24 -7.46
CA SER A 48 59.76 -9.98 -6.87
C SER A 48 60.85 -9.18 -7.63
N GLY A 49 60.95 -7.84 -7.54
CA GLY A 49 60.27 -6.86 -6.66
C GLY A 49 61.22 -6.15 -5.65
N ARG A 50 61.19 -4.81 -5.55
CA ARG A 50 61.88 -3.93 -4.57
C ARG A 50 61.03 -2.64 -4.38
N ARG A 51 60.67 -2.23 -3.14
CA ARG A 51 61.29 -1.17 -2.29
C ARG A 51 61.53 0.18 -3.01
N GLY A 52 61.04 1.36 -2.58
CA GLY A 52 60.02 1.72 -1.57
C GLY A 52 60.34 3.01 -0.75
N VAL A 53 59.33 3.85 -0.45
CA VAL A 53 59.32 5.05 0.47
C VAL A 53 60.18 6.26 -0.07
N ALA A 54 59.83 7.56 -0.01
CA ALA A 54 59.26 8.38 1.07
C ALA A 54 58.68 9.78 0.65
N VAL A 55 57.71 10.30 1.44
CA VAL A 55 57.55 11.70 1.95
C VAL A 55 57.44 12.96 1.01
N ALA A 56 56.18 13.40 0.81
CA ALA A 56 55.56 14.73 1.13
C ALA A 56 56.05 16.13 0.65
N ARG A 57 55.07 17.08 0.62
CA ARG A 57 55.10 18.57 0.47
C ARG A 57 55.32 19.16 -0.95
N ALA A 58 54.91 20.40 -1.30
CA ALA A 58 53.78 21.27 -0.90
C ALA A 58 53.72 22.58 -1.76
N ILE A 59 52.51 23.15 -1.98
CA ILE A 59 52.17 24.60 -2.14
C ILE A 59 52.68 25.41 -3.38
N ALA A 60 51.74 26.18 -3.99
CA ALA A 60 51.90 27.41 -4.82
C ALA A 60 52.60 27.35 -6.22
N ALA A 61 52.49 28.36 -7.11
CA ALA A 61 51.39 29.27 -7.50
C ALA A 61 51.77 30.11 -8.77
N LEU A 62 50.79 30.84 -9.36
CA LEU A 62 50.92 32.08 -10.16
C LEU A 62 51.61 32.12 -11.56
N SER A 63 50.75 32.16 -12.60
CA SER A 63 50.64 33.26 -13.60
C SER A 63 51.61 33.40 -14.82
N VAL A 64 51.15 34.23 -15.78
CA VAL A 64 51.78 34.70 -17.05
C VAL A 64 51.82 33.64 -18.19
N GLY A 65 51.43 33.92 -19.45
CA GLY A 65 50.75 35.11 -20.01
C GLY A 65 50.77 35.14 -21.56
N ALA A 66 49.80 35.86 -22.19
CA ALA A 66 49.65 36.25 -23.61
C ALA A 66 49.84 35.17 -24.74
N LEU A 67 48.87 34.84 -25.59
CA LEU A 67 48.11 35.61 -26.61
C LEU A 67 48.87 36.02 -27.89
N GLY A 68 48.40 35.50 -29.03
CA GLY A 68 48.75 35.92 -30.40
C GLY A 68 48.82 34.73 -31.39
N VAL A 69 48.34 34.80 -32.64
CA VAL A 69 47.52 35.80 -33.35
C VAL A 69 46.54 35.07 -34.29
N ALA A 70 45.34 35.61 -34.47
CA ALA A 70 44.23 35.02 -35.23
C ALA A 70 44.40 35.05 -36.77
N VAL A 71 43.63 34.20 -37.46
CA VAL A 71 43.40 34.32 -38.92
C VAL A 71 41.89 34.43 -39.23
N TRP A 72 41.51 35.63 -39.65
CA TRP A 72 40.31 36.01 -40.41
C TRP A 72 38.91 36.02 -39.77
N ARG A 73 38.00 36.69 -40.49
CA ARG A 73 36.81 37.43 -40.04
C ARG A 73 35.63 37.09 -40.98
N ASN A 74 34.37 37.27 -40.59
CA ASN A 74 33.74 38.57 -40.34
C ASN A 74 32.68 38.56 -39.23
N SER A 75 32.31 39.76 -38.78
CA SER A 75 31.30 40.03 -37.74
C SER A 75 30.45 41.22 -38.16
N TRP A 76 29.28 41.42 -37.54
CA TRP A 76 28.69 42.74 -37.30
C TRP A 76 27.94 42.74 -35.96
N GLN A 77 27.69 43.93 -35.40
CA GLN A 77 27.45 44.15 -33.97
C GLN A 77 26.05 44.67 -33.62
N GLN A 78 25.82 44.77 -32.30
CA GLN A 78 24.68 45.38 -31.62
C GLN A 78 24.35 46.81 -32.10
N ALA A 79 23.08 47.20 -31.94
CA ALA A 79 22.67 48.57 -31.67
C ALA A 79 21.50 48.54 -30.66
N SER A 80 21.40 49.55 -29.79
CA SER A 80 20.43 49.55 -28.68
C SER A 80 19.68 50.87 -28.53
N GLY A 81 18.35 50.79 -28.63
CA GLY A 81 17.41 51.70 -27.96
C GLY A 81 17.10 53.04 -28.62
N SER A 82 15.83 53.42 -28.50
CA SER A 82 15.41 54.82 -28.32
C SER A 82 14.11 54.85 -27.49
N ARG A 83 14.05 55.73 -26.48
CA ARG A 83 12.84 56.10 -25.76
C ARG A 83 12.42 57.49 -26.25
N LEU A 84 11.15 57.67 -26.57
CA LEU A 84 10.46 58.96 -26.50
C LEU A 84 9.13 58.77 -25.73
N ARG A 85 8.48 59.87 -25.35
CA ARG A 85 7.59 59.93 -24.18
C ARG A 85 6.38 60.85 -24.43
N GLY A 86 5.21 60.39 -23.99
CA GLY A 86 3.93 61.10 -24.04
C GLY A 86 3.08 60.75 -25.27
N ASP A 87 1.74 60.68 -25.19
CA ASP A 87 0.84 60.78 -24.02
C ASP A 87 -0.48 59.98 -24.25
N SER A 88 -1.14 59.62 -23.14
CA SER A 88 -2.57 59.27 -22.90
C SER A 88 -3.50 58.66 -23.98
N ALA A 89 -4.37 57.74 -23.52
CA ALA A 89 -5.64 57.27 -24.11
C ALA A 89 -5.54 56.42 -25.41
N ASP A 90 -5.96 55.16 -25.47
CA ASP A 90 -7.12 54.51 -24.84
C ASP A 90 -6.78 53.09 -24.29
N THR A 91 -7.01 52.89 -23.00
CA THR A 91 -6.98 51.57 -22.34
C THR A 91 -8.08 51.52 -21.28
N ASP A 92 -9.29 51.10 -21.64
CA ASP A 92 -10.37 50.77 -20.68
C ASP A 92 -11.50 49.97 -21.37
N MET A 93 -11.52 48.64 -21.18
CA MET A 93 -12.74 47.79 -21.17
C MET A 93 -12.47 46.26 -21.07
N ILE A 94 -11.23 45.77 -20.99
CA ILE A 94 -10.93 44.35 -20.71
C ILE A 94 -9.91 44.23 -19.56
N SER A 95 -10.32 44.69 -18.38
CA SER A 95 -9.61 44.54 -17.10
C SER A 95 -10.59 44.78 -15.94
N ALA A 96 -11.57 43.88 -15.79
CA ALA A 96 -12.62 43.96 -14.78
C ALA A 96 -13.22 42.59 -14.35
N ILE A 97 -12.52 41.49 -14.66
CA ILE A 97 -12.68 40.20 -13.96
C ILE A 97 -11.26 39.78 -13.56
N ASP A 98 -10.75 40.45 -12.52
CA ASP A 98 -9.42 40.19 -12.01
C ASP A 98 -9.40 38.86 -11.23
N GLY A 99 -8.45 38.00 -11.58
CA GLY A 99 -7.24 37.92 -10.76
C GLY A 99 -7.36 37.40 -9.31
N GLU A 100 -8.45 36.77 -8.90
CA GLU A 100 -8.39 35.81 -7.79
C GLU A 100 -7.36 34.72 -8.20
N ASP A 101 -6.27 34.55 -7.43
CA ASP A 101 -5.32 33.45 -7.69
C ASP A 101 -6.08 32.13 -7.54
N PHE A 102 -5.80 31.17 -8.42
CA PHE A 102 -6.46 29.86 -8.48
C PHE A 102 -6.38 29.09 -7.14
N CYS A 103 -5.40 29.45 -6.30
CA CYS A 103 -5.17 28.85 -4.99
C CYS A 103 -5.59 29.75 -3.80
N GLY A 104 -6.36 30.82 -4.02
CA GLY A 104 -6.83 31.72 -2.96
C GLY A 104 -5.75 32.68 -2.46
N VAL A 105 -5.51 32.71 -1.15
CA VAL A 105 -4.46 33.54 -0.53
C VAL A 105 -3.14 32.78 -0.56
N VAL A 106 -2.09 33.36 -1.16
CA VAL A 106 -0.79 32.71 -1.35
C VAL A 106 0.35 33.61 -0.90
N ASP A 107 1.15 33.14 0.06
CA ASP A 107 2.36 33.82 0.56
C ASP A 107 3.62 33.19 -0.06
N ASP A 108 4.49 34.02 -0.63
CA ASP A 108 5.76 33.59 -1.25
C ASP A 108 6.93 33.67 -0.27
N ASN A 109 7.74 32.61 -0.20
CA ASN A 109 8.83 32.43 0.76
C ASN A 109 8.37 32.33 2.22
N VAL A 110 7.19 31.75 2.43
CA VAL A 110 6.60 31.49 3.74
C VAL A 110 6.23 30.01 3.86
N GLU A 111 6.51 29.44 5.03
CA GLU A 111 6.04 28.14 5.49
C GLU A 111 4.80 28.33 6.38
N TYR A 112 3.74 27.53 6.19
CA TYR A 112 2.58 27.51 7.08
C TYR A 112 2.66 26.34 8.06
N HIS A 113 2.53 26.64 9.34
CA HIS A 113 2.45 25.67 10.44
C HIS A 113 1.02 25.74 10.99
N THR A 114 0.31 24.61 10.95
CA THR A 114 -1.03 24.42 11.54
C THR A 114 -0.93 23.43 12.71
N HIS A 115 -2.02 23.22 13.45
CA HIS A 115 -2.06 22.18 14.49
C HIS A 115 -1.84 20.76 13.92
N ALA A 116 -2.38 20.47 12.73
CA ALA A 116 -2.27 19.16 12.09
C ALA A 116 -1.94 19.25 10.60
N ASN A 117 -1.00 18.40 10.16
CA ASN A 117 -0.80 18.08 8.75
C ASN A 117 -1.62 16.83 8.43
N ILE A 118 -1.98 16.66 7.17
CA ILE A 118 -2.74 15.49 6.70
C ILE A 118 -1.71 14.47 6.19
N TYR A 119 -1.24 14.66 4.96
CA TYR A 119 -0.10 13.96 4.39
C TYR A 119 0.67 14.90 3.45
N TRP A 120 1.68 14.36 2.77
CA TRP A 120 2.46 15.11 1.79
C TRP A 120 2.73 14.30 0.52
N ILE A 121 2.96 15.02 -0.58
CA ILE A 121 3.02 14.47 -1.93
C ILE A 121 4.38 14.80 -2.56
N ALA A 122 5.04 13.76 -3.08
CA ALA A 122 6.33 13.87 -3.76
C ALA A 122 6.18 14.28 -5.23
N ASN A 123 7.22 14.91 -5.78
CA ASN A 123 7.36 15.24 -7.21
C ASN A 123 6.28 16.17 -7.81
N VAL A 124 5.50 16.86 -6.98
CA VAL A 124 4.52 17.87 -7.42
C VAL A 124 5.25 18.96 -8.22
N LEU A 125 4.76 19.29 -9.42
CA LEU A 125 5.54 20.08 -10.39
C LEU A 125 5.35 21.60 -10.25
N SER A 126 4.28 22.04 -9.59
CA SER A 126 3.90 23.45 -9.43
C SER A 126 3.15 23.69 -8.11
N ARG A 127 3.11 24.96 -7.65
CA ARG A 127 2.32 25.32 -6.45
C ARG A 127 0.82 25.14 -6.71
N GLU A 128 0.40 25.32 -7.95
CA GLU A 128 -0.97 25.16 -8.43
C GLU A 128 -1.43 23.70 -8.36
N MET A 129 -0.57 22.74 -8.72
CA MET A 129 -0.85 21.33 -8.44
C MET A 129 -0.99 21.07 -6.93
N CYS A 130 -0.11 21.64 -6.09
CA CYS A 130 -0.18 21.45 -4.64
C CYS A 130 -1.50 21.95 -4.02
N CYS A 131 -2.04 23.07 -4.52
CA CYS A 131 -3.32 23.59 -4.05
C CYS A 131 -4.52 22.79 -4.59
N ALA A 132 -4.43 22.24 -5.80
CA ALA A 132 -5.44 21.34 -6.36
C ALA A 132 -5.52 20.00 -5.61
N GLU A 133 -4.38 19.47 -5.16
CA GLU A 133 -4.30 18.31 -4.27
C GLU A 133 -4.92 18.59 -2.89
N CYS A 134 -4.72 19.80 -2.35
CA CYS A 134 -5.41 20.24 -1.13
C CYS A 134 -6.93 20.23 -1.33
N ASP A 135 -7.43 20.84 -2.42
CA ASP A 135 -8.87 20.95 -2.65
C ASP A 135 -9.59 19.61 -2.82
N ALA A 136 -8.93 18.63 -3.44
CA ALA A 136 -9.48 17.29 -3.57
C ALA A 136 -9.63 16.55 -2.23
N HIS A 137 -8.98 17.03 -1.16
CA HIS A 137 -8.99 16.41 0.15
C HIS A 137 -9.99 17.12 1.10
N PRO A 138 -11.01 16.40 1.64
CA PRO A 138 -12.13 17.04 2.33
C PRO A 138 -11.76 17.80 3.62
N GLU A 139 -10.61 17.49 4.23
CA GLU A 139 -10.11 18.12 5.45
C GLU A 139 -9.03 19.20 5.23
N CYS A 140 -8.58 19.46 4.00
CA CYS A 140 -7.49 20.40 3.76
C CYS A 140 -7.99 21.85 3.72
N GLY A 141 -7.38 22.71 4.54
CA GLY A 141 -7.62 24.17 4.53
C GLY A 141 -6.41 24.98 4.06
N ALA A 142 -5.20 24.44 4.26
CA ALA A 142 -3.94 25.10 3.97
C ALA A 142 -2.94 24.14 3.31
N TRP A 143 -1.94 24.69 2.61
CA TRP A 143 -0.91 23.89 1.95
C TRP A 143 0.44 24.63 1.89
N THR A 144 1.54 23.88 1.76
CA THR A 144 2.90 24.43 1.54
C THR A 144 3.65 23.63 0.49
N TYR A 145 4.23 24.31 -0.49
CA TYR A 145 4.98 23.78 -1.62
C TYR A 145 6.44 24.23 -1.63
N GLY A 146 7.37 23.29 -1.83
CA GLY A 146 8.79 23.58 -2.05
C GLY A 146 9.11 23.88 -3.51
N LYS A 147 9.61 25.08 -3.83
CA LYS A 147 10.07 25.44 -5.19
C LYS A 147 11.21 24.49 -5.63
N PRO A 148 11.32 24.09 -6.91
CA PRO A 148 12.28 23.08 -7.36
C PRO A 148 13.75 23.33 -6.97
N ASP A 149 14.20 24.59 -7.05
CA ASP A 149 15.56 25.02 -6.68
C ASP A 149 15.59 25.77 -5.32
N GLY A 150 14.49 25.72 -4.55
CA GLY A 150 14.28 26.52 -3.35
C GLY A 150 14.97 25.98 -2.09
N ILE A 151 14.73 24.71 -1.76
CA ILE A 151 15.31 24.04 -0.58
C ILE A 151 15.97 22.73 -0.98
N GLY A 152 17.20 22.53 -0.51
CA GLY A 152 18.07 21.40 -0.85
C GLY A 152 17.47 20.05 -0.46
N GLY A 153 16.96 19.32 -1.46
CA GLY A 153 16.36 17.99 -1.28
C GLY A 153 14.86 17.98 -0.99
N LEU A 154 14.20 19.14 -0.89
CA LEU A 154 12.75 19.27 -0.63
C LEU A 154 11.98 20.05 -1.72
N GLY A 155 12.65 20.53 -2.76
CA GLY A 155 11.97 21.06 -3.95
C GLY A 155 11.06 20.00 -4.59
N LYS A 156 9.86 20.40 -5.02
CA LYS A 156 8.76 19.54 -5.52
C LYS A 156 8.03 18.69 -4.46
N HIS A 157 8.16 19.02 -3.18
CA HIS A 157 7.32 18.46 -2.12
C HIS A 157 6.13 19.39 -1.86
N CYS A 158 4.95 18.81 -1.66
CA CYS A 158 3.71 19.49 -1.30
C CYS A 158 3.17 18.92 0.02
N TYR A 159 2.84 19.77 0.98
CA TYR A 159 2.23 19.40 2.25
C TYR A 159 0.78 19.87 2.31
N LEU A 160 -0.13 18.95 2.60
CA LEU A 160 -1.54 19.24 2.83
C LEU A 160 -1.79 19.39 4.33
N LYS A 161 -2.48 20.46 4.73
CA LYS A 161 -2.59 20.89 6.12
C LYS A 161 -4.05 21.10 6.49
N LYS A 162 -4.44 20.47 7.60
CA LYS A 162 -5.74 20.67 8.25
C LYS A 162 -5.71 22.02 8.94
N LEU A 163 -6.81 22.74 8.87
CA LEU A 163 -6.97 24.05 9.49
C LEU A 163 -8.29 24.01 10.28
N GLY A 164 -8.23 24.22 11.59
CA GLY A 164 -9.42 24.25 12.44
C GLY A 164 -10.36 25.41 12.11
N GLU A 165 -11.62 25.31 12.57
CA GLU A 165 -12.59 26.39 12.39
C GLU A 165 -12.14 27.64 13.17
N GLY A 166 -11.73 28.69 12.44
CA GLY A 166 -11.15 29.91 13.02
C GLY A 166 -9.65 29.83 13.34
N GLU A 167 -8.94 28.78 12.91
CA GLU A 167 -7.48 28.70 12.98
C GLU A 167 -6.83 29.56 11.86
N GLU A 168 -5.80 30.34 12.21
CA GLU A 168 -4.91 31.02 11.27
C GLU A 168 -3.54 30.33 11.33
N PRO A 169 -2.91 29.98 10.19
CA PRO A 169 -1.64 29.26 10.19
C PRO A 169 -0.51 30.15 10.71
N TYR A 170 0.33 29.61 11.59
CA TYR A 170 1.56 30.27 12.02
C TYR A 170 2.56 30.34 10.84
N LYS A 171 3.07 31.55 10.57
CA LYS A 171 3.82 31.86 9.34
C LYS A 171 5.31 32.02 9.63
N VAL A 172 6.15 31.20 9.00
CA VAL A 172 7.61 31.26 9.14
C VAL A 172 8.25 31.69 7.82
N GLU A 173 9.03 32.77 7.81
CA GLU A 173 9.77 33.21 6.62
C GLU A 173 10.85 32.16 6.25
N ARG A 174 10.67 31.49 5.11
CA ARG A 174 11.61 30.50 4.55
C ARG A 174 11.71 30.64 3.04
N PHE A 175 12.85 31.18 2.58
CA PHE A 175 13.15 31.32 1.15
C PHE A 175 13.06 29.98 0.42
N GLY A 176 12.41 29.98 -0.74
CA GLY A 176 12.24 28.78 -1.55
C GLY A 176 10.94 28.03 -1.33
N LEU A 177 10.07 28.46 -0.41
CA LEU A 177 8.72 27.91 -0.21
C LEU A 177 7.64 28.81 -0.79
N VAL A 178 6.44 28.26 -0.91
CA VAL A 178 5.18 28.96 -1.17
C VAL A 178 4.11 28.29 -0.29
N SER A 179 3.26 29.06 0.39
CA SER A 179 2.12 28.50 1.13
C SER A 179 0.82 29.19 0.75
N GLY A 180 -0.33 28.53 0.94
CA GLY A 180 -1.62 29.15 0.67
C GLY A 180 -2.80 28.53 1.43
N MET A 181 -3.94 29.23 1.39
CA MET A 181 -5.21 28.82 2.00
C MET A 181 -6.33 28.82 0.97
N LEU A 182 -7.14 27.76 0.98
CA LEU A 182 -8.27 27.61 0.05
C LEU A 182 -9.41 28.57 0.43
N LYS A 183 -9.61 29.60 -0.40
CA LYS A 183 -10.69 30.59 -0.21
C LYS A 183 -12.07 30.08 -0.68
N HIS A 184 -12.09 29.08 -1.57
CA HIS A 184 -13.27 28.40 -2.07
C HIS A 184 -12.89 26.98 -2.51
N LYS A 185 -13.86 26.07 -2.62
CA LYS A 185 -13.60 24.73 -3.15
C LYS A 185 -13.45 24.76 -4.67
N LEU A 186 -12.26 24.38 -5.16
CA LEU A 186 -11.81 24.35 -6.57
C LEU A 186 -12.39 23.17 -7.38
N ARG A 187 -13.19 22.31 -6.73
CA ARG A 187 -13.80 21.09 -7.27
C ARG A 187 -12.77 20.17 -7.93
N LYS A 188 -11.86 19.64 -7.12
CA LYS A 188 -10.89 18.61 -7.54
C LYS A 188 -11.32 17.22 -7.04
N HIS A 189 -11.01 16.19 -7.83
CA HIS A 189 -11.70 14.90 -7.78
C HIS A 189 -10.74 13.70 -7.81
N GLY A 190 -11.16 12.58 -7.23
CA GLY A 190 -10.38 11.34 -7.15
C GLY A 190 -10.30 10.79 -5.71
N LEU A 191 -9.67 11.52 -4.80
CA LEU A 191 -9.34 11.05 -3.43
C LEU A 191 -10.56 10.53 -2.65
N VAL A 192 -11.68 11.26 -2.66
CA VAL A 192 -12.91 10.82 -1.97
C VAL A 192 -13.48 9.53 -2.56
N ALA A 193 -13.35 9.32 -3.88
CA ALA A 193 -13.76 8.06 -4.51
C ALA A 193 -12.85 6.89 -4.10
N GLU A 194 -11.53 7.12 -4.00
CA GLU A 194 -10.57 6.13 -3.49
C GLU A 194 -10.86 5.76 -2.02
N MET A 195 -11.10 6.75 -1.15
CA MET A 195 -11.45 6.53 0.25
C MET A 195 -12.72 5.68 0.39
N LEU A 196 -13.76 6.00 -0.38
CA LEU A 196 -15.01 5.24 -0.41
C LEU A 196 -14.81 3.83 -0.97
N ALA A 197 -14.03 3.66 -2.03
CA ALA A 197 -13.73 2.35 -2.62
C ALA A 197 -12.95 1.43 -1.65
N LYS A 198 -11.98 1.97 -0.91
CA LYS A 198 -11.25 1.26 0.15
C LYS A 198 -12.18 0.82 1.30
N GLY A 199 -13.10 1.68 1.72
CA GLY A 199 -14.10 1.36 2.75
C GLY A 199 -15.17 0.36 2.29
N ALA A 200 -15.57 0.41 1.01
CA ALA A 200 -16.64 -0.40 0.43
C ALA A 200 -16.24 -1.83 0.02
N SER A 201 -15.12 -2.35 0.53
CA SER A 201 -14.47 -3.59 0.10
C SER A 201 -15.20 -4.88 0.56
N LEU A 202 -16.49 -5.00 0.24
CA LEU A 202 -17.32 -6.19 0.45
C LEU A 202 -18.58 -6.28 -0.45
N ARG A 203 -18.57 -5.67 -1.65
CA ARG A 203 -19.61 -5.85 -2.68
C ARG A 203 -19.02 -6.04 -4.09
N ILE A 204 -18.63 -7.27 -4.40
CA ILE A 204 -18.48 -7.71 -5.79
C ILE A 204 -19.89 -7.77 -6.38
N HIS A 205 -20.18 -6.95 -7.40
CA HIS A 205 -21.46 -7.02 -8.12
C HIS A 205 -21.52 -8.28 -9.00
N GLU A 206 -22.68 -8.91 -9.06
CA GLU A 206 -22.93 -10.20 -9.73
C GLU A 206 -23.02 -10.08 -11.27
N GLU A 207 -22.52 -8.96 -11.83
CA GLU A 207 -22.90 -8.42 -13.14
C GLU A 207 -21.74 -8.37 -14.16
N ASP A 208 -20.47 -8.34 -13.71
CA ASP A 208 -19.25 -8.33 -14.55
C ASP A 208 -18.94 -9.71 -15.18
N ARG A 209 -19.92 -10.33 -15.85
CA ARG A 209 -19.77 -11.62 -16.53
C ARG A 209 -19.15 -11.45 -17.92
N GLU A 210 -18.06 -12.20 -18.19
CA GLU A 210 -17.43 -12.29 -19.51
C GLU A 210 -18.44 -12.67 -20.60
N ILE A 211 -18.35 -12.01 -21.77
CA ILE A 211 -19.27 -12.25 -22.88
C ILE A 211 -18.99 -13.60 -23.59
N LEU A 212 -20.03 -14.42 -23.74
CA LEU A 212 -19.96 -15.64 -24.56
C LEU A 212 -20.13 -15.29 -26.05
N GLN A 213 -19.62 -16.16 -26.93
CA GLN A 213 -19.64 -15.90 -28.38
C GLN A 213 -21.06 -15.77 -28.95
N ASN A 214 -22.04 -16.48 -28.40
CA ASN A 214 -23.46 -16.36 -28.76
C ASN A 214 -24.16 -15.11 -28.17
N GLU A 215 -23.50 -14.37 -27.27
CA GLU A 215 -24.01 -13.14 -26.66
C GLU A 215 -23.50 -11.88 -27.41
N THR A 216 -22.67 -12.06 -28.46
CA THR A 216 -22.03 -10.98 -29.24
C THR A 216 -22.98 -10.17 -30.14
N CYS A 217 -24.24 -10.59 -30.29
CA CYS A 217 -25.26 -9.87 -31.07
C CYS A 217 -26.40 -9.38 -30.14
N PRO A 218 -26.18 -8.33 -29.31
CA PRO A 218 -27.10 -7.96 -28.24
C PRO A 218 -28.44 -7.36 -28.69
N GLY A 219 -28.57 -6.83 -29.92
CA GLY A 219 -29.83 -6.26 -30.41
C GLY A 219 -29.68 -5.35 -31.62
N GLN A 220 -30.75 -4.60 -31.92
CA GLN A 220 -30.79 -3.59 -32.98
C GLN A 220 -31.03 -2.19 -32.38
N LEU A 221 -30.72 -1.15 -33.13
CA LEU A 221 -30.88 0.25 -32.73
C LEU A 221 -31.45 1.02 -33.91
N ASN A 222 -32.48 1.86 -33.70
CA ASN A 222 -32.96 2.74 -34.76
C ASN A 222 -32.15 4.05 -34.77
N VAL A 223 -31.54 4.40 -35.90
CA VAL A 223 -30.75 5.63 -36.06
C VAL A 223 -31.48 6.60 -36.98
N SER A 224 -31.96 7.71 -36.42
CA SER A 224 -32.72 8.72 -37.17
C SER A 224 -31.89 9.31 -38.32
N GLY A 225 -32.48 9.39 -39.52
CA GLY A 225 -31.77 9.80 -40.74
C GLY A 225 -30.85 8.73 -41.38
N TYR A 226 -30.73 7.53 -40.78
CA TYR A 226 -30.00 6.39 -41.36
C TYR A 226 -30.87 5.13 -41.52
N GLY A 227 -31.70 4.82 -40.53
CA GLY A 227 -32.47 3.57 -40.40
C GLY A 227 -31.91 2.65 -39.32
N THR A 228 -32.48 1.44 -39.21
CA THR A 228 -32.07 0.43 -38.22
C THR A 228 -30.66 -0.10 -38.48
N VAL A 229 -29.88 -0.27 -37.41
CA VAL A 229 -28.57 -0.94 -37.40
C VAL A 229 -28.59 -2.09 -36.40
N SER A 230 -27.74 -3.09 -36.58
CA SER A 230 -27.43 -4.07 -35.54
C SER A 230 -26.30 -3.57 -34.66
N ILE A 231 -26.33 -3.91 -33.37
CA ILE A 231 -25.18 -3.71 -32.48
C ILE A 231 -24.39 -5.03 -32.40
N VAL A 232 -23.08 -4.95 -32.59
CA VAL A 232 -22.14 -6.07 -32.56
C VAL A 232 -21.20 -5.86 -31.38
N ALA A 233 -21.29 -6.68 -30.34
CA ALA A 233 -20.38 -6.61 -29.21
C ALA A 233 -19.06 -7.33 -29.50
N ALA A 234 -17.94 -6.76 -29.05
CA ALA A 234 -16.63 -7.38 -29.16
C ALA A 234 -16.49 -8.55 -28.17
N GLU A 235 -15.88 -9.65 -28.59
CA GLU A 235 -15.57 -10.79 -27.72
C GLU A 235 -14.34 -10.52 -26.84
N TRP A 236 -13.40 -9.70 -27.32
CA TRP A 236 -12.07 -9.51 -26.73
C TRP A 236 -11.78 -8.01 -26.47
N LYS A 237 -11.66 -7.61 -25.19
CA LYS A 237 -11.18 -6.26 -24.84
C LYS A 237 -9.74 -6.07 -25.32
N LEU A 238 -8.89 -7.05 -25.01
CA LEU A 238 -7.49 -7.18 -25.42
C LEU A 238 -7.24 -8.65 -25.87
N PRO A 239 -6.16 -8.94 -26.60
CA PRO A 239 -5.81 -10.30 -27.02
C PRO A 239 -5.67 -11.24 -25.81
N GLY A 240 -6.55 -12.23 -25.71
CA GLY A 240 -6.61 -13.15 -24.57
C GLY A 240 -7.35 -12.63 -23.33
N GLN A 241 -7.97 -11.44 -23.37
CA GLN A 241 -8.86 -10.93 -22.33
C GLN A 241 -10.25 -10.69 -22.91
N LYS A 242 -11.26 -11.36 -22.36
CA LYS A 242 -12.66 -11.17 -22.76
C LYS A 242 -13.12 -9.73 -22.55
N ALA A 243 -14.10 -9.30 -23.33
CA ALA A 243 -14.86 -8.09 -23.05
C ALA A 243 -16.06 -8.41 -22.15
N SER A 244 -16.57 -7.39 -21.47
CA SER A 244 -17.86 -7.47 -20.76
C SER A 244 -19.03 -7.29 -21.71
N ARG A 245 -20.23 -7.60 -21.22
CA ARG A 245 -21.49 -7.47 -21.95
C ARG A 245 -21.71 -6.06 -22.53
N VAL A 246 -22.35 -6.00 -23.68
CA VAL A 246 -23.04 -4.79 -24.16
C VAL A 246 -24.52 -5.08 -24.19
N GLU A 247 -25.33 -4.15 -23.73
CA GLU A 247 -26.78 -4.26 -23.74
C GLU A 247 -27.43 -3.30 -24.72
N VAL A 248 -28.52 -3.79 -25.31
CA VAL A 248 -29.51 -3.02 -26.06
C VAL A 248 -30.83 -3.26 -25.34
N PRO A 249 -31.40 -2.25 -24.65
CA PRO A 249 -32.64 -2.44 -23.91
C PRO A 249 -33.82 -2.77 -24.84
N TYR A 250 -34.85 -3.41 -24.27
CA TYR A 250 -36.13 -3.58 -24.94
C TYR A 250 -36.65 -2.21 -25.46
N GLN A 251 -37.18 -2.20 -26.69
CA GLN A 251 -37.50 -1.00 -27.50
C GLN A 251 -36.30 -0.33 -28.21
N ASP A 252 -35.12 -0.96 -28.26
CA ASP A 252 -34.05 -0.67 -29.25
C ASP A 252 -33.58 0.81 -29.26
N TRP A 253 -33.59 1.44 -28.08
CA TRP A 253 -33.40 2.89 -27.91
C TRP A 253 -31.99 3.33 -27.47
N ALA A 254 -31.19 2.43 -26.91
CA ALA A 254 -29.86 2.74 -26.36
C ALA A 254 -28.82 1.65 -26.62
N VAL A 255 -27.55 2.05 -26.56
CA VAL A 255 -26.41 1.16 -26.39
C VAL A 255 -25.84 1.38 -24.98
N ILE A 256 -25.80 0.31 -24.18
CA ILE A 256 -25.34 0.32 -22.79
C ILE A 256 -24.15 -0.65 -22.67
N PRO A 257 -22.92 -0.20 -22.92
CA PRO A 257 -21.74 -1.01 -22.62
C PRO A 257 -21.56 -1.15 -21.10
N HIS A 258 -21.32 -2.37 -20.64
CA HIS A 258 -20.77 -2.58 -19.30
C HIS A 258 -19.30 -2.17 -19.25
N LEU A 259 -18.77 -2.00 -18.05
CA LEU A 259 -17.36 -1.72 -17.81
C LEU A 259 -16.52 -2.85 -18.41
N ASN A 260 -15.54 -2.49 -19.26
CA ASN A 260 -14.75 -3.40 -20.12
C ASN A 260 -15.45 -3.92 -21.39
N GLY A 261 -16.66 -3.46 -21.70
CA GLY A 261 -17.38 -3.74 -22.95
C GLY A 261 -16.95 -2.84 -24.13
N ARG A 262 -17.12 -3.36 -25.36
CA ARG A 262 -16.91 -2.61 -26.62
C ARG A 262 -17.96 -3.05 -27.65
N ALA A 263 -18.52 -2.08 -28.38
CA ALA A 263 -19.65 -2.24 -29.30
C ALA A 263 -19.36 -1.58 -30.66
N TYR A 264 -19.77 -2.24 -31.73
CA TYR A 264 -19.67 -1.78 -33.12
C TYR A 264 -21.05 -1.66 -33.74
N PHE A 265 -21.23 -0.71 -34.65
CA PHE A 265 -22.46 -0.54 -35.41
C PHE A 265 -22.37 -1.36 -36.71
N GLY A 266 -23.34 -2.24 -36.95
CA GLY A 266 -23.41 -3.14 -38.11
C GLY A 266 -24.70 -2.99 -38.93
N TYR A 267 -24.64 -3.40 -40.20
CA TYR A 267 -25.82 -3.67 -41.03
C TYR A 267 -26.58 -4.92 -40.55
N GLN A 268 -25.83 -5.90 -40.04
CA GLN A 268 -26.30 -7.15 -39.46
C GLN A 268 -25.29 -7.59 -38.38
N CYS A 269 -25.56 -8.73 -37.73
CA CYS A 269 -24.62 -9.38 -36.82
C CYS A 269 -24.75 -10.89 -36.98
N SER A 270 -23.79 -11.54 -37.64
CA SER A 270 -23.77 -13.01 -37.81
C SER A 270 -22.71 -13.73 -36.96
N VAL A 271 -21.91 -13.01 -36.17
CA VAL A 271 -20.84 -13.58 -35.36
C VAL A 271 -21.34 -14.59 -34.31
N ALA A 272 -22.56 -14.42 -33.79
CA ALA A 272 -23.19 -15.38 -32.89
C ALA A 272 -23.51 -16.75 -33.54
N ASP A 273 -23.79 -16.77 -34.86
CA ASP A 273 -24.09 -18.00 -35.64
C ASP A 273 -22.83 -18.59 -36.30
N THR A 274 -21.91 -17.74 -36.76
CA THR A 274 -20.74 -18.11 -37.57
C THR A 274 -19.46 -18.30 -36.76
N GLY A 275 -19.42 -17.79 -35.52
CA GLY A 275 -18.24 -17.76 -34.66
C GLY A 275 -17.12 -16.84 -35.16
N LYS A 276 -17.41 -15.91 -36.10
CA LYS A 276 -16.44 -14.98 -36.68
C LYS A 276 -17.06 -13.62 -36.99
N TYR A 277 -16.28 -12.56 -36.83
CA TYR A 277 -16.61 -11.24 -37.34
C TYR A 277 -16.32 -11.17 -38.85
N ASP A 278 -17.23 -10.59 -39.63
CA ASP A 278 -16.93 -10.13 -40.99
C ASP A 278 -16.99 -8.61 -41.04
N ARG A 279 -15.90 -7.98 -41.46
CA ARG A 279 -15.82 -6.51 -41.63
C ARG A 279 -16.91 -5.97 -42.55
N MET A 280 -17.39 -6.77 -43.51
CA MET A 280 -18.43 -6.35 -44.45
C MET A 280 -19.78 -6.07 -43.74
N GLU A 281 -19.98 -6.62 -42.54
CA GLU A 281 -21.17 -6.34 -41.73
C GLU A 281 -21.12 -4.97 -41.05
N TYR A 282 -19.95 -4.36 -40.84
CA TYR A 282 -19.86 -3.05 -40.17
C TYR A 282 -20.41 -1.91 -41.04
N VAL A 283 -21.10 -0.94 -40.42
CA VAL A 283 -21.70 0.19 -41.15
C VAL A 283 -20.64 1.10 -41.77
N THR A 284 -20.99 1.72 -42.91
CA THR A 284 -20.19 2.75 -43.59
C THR A 284 -20.92 4.09 -43.61
N TRP A 285 -20.95 4.78 -42.47
CA TRP A 285 -21.55 6.11 -42.35
C TRP A 285 -20.70 7.14 -43.09
N LYS A 286 -21.20 7.61 -44.24
CA LYS A 286 -20.55 8.64 -45.08
C LYS A 286 -20.86 10.03 -44.52
N LEU A 287 -20.07 10.43 -43.52
CA LEU A 287 -20.30 11.62 -42.70
C LEU A 287 -19.63 12.90 -43.23
N LEU A 288 -18.82 12.83 -44.30
CA LEU A 288 -18.22 14.03 -44.91
C LEU A 288 -19.32 14.99 -45.41
N GLY A 289 -19.38 16.22 -44.89
CA GLY A 289 -20.43 17.20 -45.19
C GLY A 289 -21.74 16.98 -44.43
N LYS A 290 -21.74 16.15 -43.38
CA LYS A 290 -22.92 15.82 -42.56
C LYS A 290 -22.72 16.16 -41.09
N THR A 291 -23.77 15.91 -40.33
CA THR A 291 -23.83 16.06 -38.87
C THR A 291 -24.26 14.73 -38.25
N MET A 292 -23.57 14.30 -37.20
CA MET A 292 -23.95 13.17 -36.34
C MET A 292 -24.35 13.72 -34.97
N ARG A 293 -25.42 13.20 -34.36
CA ARG A 293 -25.85 13.56 -33.00
C ARG A 293 -26.13 12.31 -32.18
N TYR A 294 -25.95 12.41 -30.87
CA TYR A 294 -26.36 11.41 -29.88
C TYR A 294 -26.48 12.05 -28.49
N THR A 295 -27.15 11.38 -27.57
CA THR A 295 -27.16 11.70 -26.13
C THR A 295 -26.22 10.75 -25.39
N THR A 296 -25.46 11.25 -24.42
CA THR A 296 -24.62 10.44 -23.53
C THR A 296 -24.98 10.70 -22.08
N ASP A 297 -24.98 9.63 -21.28
CA ASP A 297 -25.16 9.65 -19.83
C ASP A 297 -23.83 9.23 -19.19
N LEU A 298 -23.14 10.22 -18.61
CA LEU A 298 -21.87 10.06 -17.92
C LEU A 298 -22.03 10.10 -16.40
N SER A 299 -23.25 10.10 -15.87
CA SER A 299 -23.47 10.24 -14.44
C SER A 299 -22.76 9.14 -13.63
N LYS A 300 -22.01 9.55 -12.60
CA LYS A 300 -21.12 8.74 -11.74
C LYS A 300 -19.87 8.18 -12.41
N VAL A 301 -19.58 8.50 -13.68
CA VAL A 301 -18.37 8.04 -14.36
C VAL A 301 -17.17 8.86 -13.88
N GLY A 302 -16.47 8.36 -12.87
CA GLY A 302 -15.43 9.13 -12.18
C GLY A 302 -14.04 9.19 -12.85
N CYS A 303 -13.08 9.78 -12.13
CA CYS A 303 -11.65 9.78 -12.48
C CYS A 303 -11.12 8.35 -12.58
N GLY A 304 -10.31 8.05 -13.61
CA GLY A 304 -9.88 6.67 -13.89
C GLY A 304 -10.89 5.81 -14.66
N CYS A 305 -12.00 6.40 -15.09
CA CYS A 305 -12.98 5.81 -16.01
C CYS A 305 -12.98 6.58 -17.34
N ASN A 306 -13.24 5.92 -18.47
CA ASN A 306 -13.40 6.55 -19.78
C ASN A 306 -14.53 5.87 -20.60
N ALA A 307 -15.59 6.64 -20.85
CA ALA A 307 -16.69 6.30 -21.74
C ALA A 307 -16.44 6.91 -23.13
N ARG A 308 -16.03 6.05 -24.07
CA ARG A 308 -15.45 6.44 -25.36
C ARG A 308 -16.41 6.21 -26.53
N LEU A 309 -16.54 7.20 -27.42
CA LEU A 309 -17.14 7.05 -28.74
C LEU A 309 -16.18 7.54 -29.83
N HIS A 310 -15.91 6.71 -30.82
CA HIS A 310 -14.98 7.01 -31.90
C HIS A 310 -15.39 6.41 -33.25
N LEU A 311 -14.89 7.00 -34.34
CA LEU A 311 -15.24 6.68 -35.71
C LEU A 311 -14.05 6.06 -36.44
N LEU A 312 -14.21 4.82 -36.91
CA LEU A 312 -13.13 3.99 -37.45
C LEU A 312 -13.45 3.43 -38.84
N PRO A 313 -12.47 3.25 -39.75
CA PRO A 313 -12.68 2.67 -41.07
C PRO A 313 -12.78 1.14 -41.07
N MET A 314 -13.45 0.53 -40.07
CA MET A 314 -13.42 -0.93 -39.83
C MET A 314 -13.91 -1.77 -41.01
N HIS A 315 -15.01 -1.39 -41.67
CA HIS A 315 -15.49 -2.07 -42.89
C HIS A 315 -14.43 -2.15 -44.01
N HIS A 316 -13.60 -1.10 -44.12
CA HIS A 316 -12.54 -1.00 -45.13
C HIS A 316 -11.20 -1.59 -44.64
N ASN A 317 -11.10 -1.98 -43.37
CA ASN A 317 -9.88 -2.57 -42.81
C ASN A 317 -9.74 -4.05 -43.22
N ILE A 318 -8.91 -4.32 -44.23
CA ILE A 318 -8.62 -5.69 -44.68
C ILE A 318 -7.73 -6.50 -43.71
N LYS A 319 -7.19 -5.89 -42.64
CA LYS A 319 -6.33 -6.56 -41.67
C LYS A 319 -7.14 -6.98 -40.45
N GLU A 320 -7.30 -8.29 -40.28
CA GLU A 320 -7.83 -8.88 -39.05
C GLU A 320 -6.98 -8.42 -37.83
N SER A 321 -7.64 -8.11 -36.73
CA SER A 321 -7.00 -7.67 -35.50
C SER A 321 -6.56 -8.87 -34.65
N LYS A 322 -5.71 -8.65 -33.64
CA LYS A 322 -5.43 -9.64 -32.58
C LYS A 322 -6.63 -9.89 -31.64
N CYS A 323 -7.73 -9.15 -31.84
CA CYS A 323 -9.01 -9.32 -31.17
C CYS A 323 -10.06 -9.96 -32.11
N HIS A 324 -9.63 -10.43 -33.30
CA HIS A 324 -10.41 -11.15 -34.32
C HIS A 324 -11.62 -10.41 -34.91
N ASP A 325 -11.69 -9.09 -34.67
CA ASP A 325 -12.87 -8.23 -34.90
C ASP A 325 -12.64 -7.13 -35.95
N PHE A 326 -11.48 -7.10 -36.61
CA PHE A 326 -11.02 -6.02 -37.50
C PHE A 326 -10.93 -4.61 -36.86
N PHE A 327 -10.99 -4.51 -35.53
CA PHE A 327 -10.77 -3.24 -34.81
C PHE A 327 -9.36 -2.71 -35.06
N CYS A 328 -9.26 -1.40 -35.29
CA CYS A 328 -8.03 -0.68 -35.55
C CYS A 328 -8.13 0.75 -34.99
N GLY A 329 -6.99 1.43 -34.81
CA GLY A 329 -7.00 2.85 -34.45
C GLY A 329 -5.72 3.36 -33.79
N HIS A 330 -5.81 4.52 -33.18
CA HIS A 330 -4.85 5.00 -32.21
C HIS A 330 -4.95 4.17 -30.91
N GLY A 331 -3.82 3.83 -30.30
CA GLY A 331 -3.76 2.78 -29.28
C GLY A 331 -3.72 1.36 -29.85
N TRP A 332 -3.21 1.19 -31.09
CA TRP A 332 -3.02 -0.11 -31.74
C TRP A 332 -2.19 -1.13 -30.94
N GLN A 333 -1.51 -0.75 -29.85
CA GLN A 333 -0.96 -1.70 -28.88
C GLN A 333 -2.04 -2.64 -28.33
N ARG A 334 -3.31 -2.18 -28.24
CA ARG A 334 -4.46 -2.97 -27.76
C ARG A 334 -4.73 -4.19 -28.66
N CYS A 335 -5.22 -4.00 -29.89
CA CYS A 335 -5.58 -5.11 -30.80
C CYS A 335 -4.67 -5.26 -32.05
N GLY A 336 -3.54 -4.55 -32.12
CA GLY A 336 -2.46 -4.80 -33.09
C GLY A 336 -2.56 -4.13 -34.47
N VAL A 337 -3.61 -3.36 -34.78
CA VAL A 337 -3.80 -2.72 -36.10
C VAL A 337 -3.96 -1.21 -35.96
N SER A 338 -3.13 -0.45 -36.68
CA SER A 338 -3.24 1.02 -36.76
C SER A 338 -4.02 1.45 -38.01
N CYS A 339 -4.88 2.46 -37.87
CA CYS A 339 -5.61 3.12 -38.93
C CYS A 339 -5.91 4.57 -38.52
N ALA A 340 -6.41 5.39 -39.45
CA ALA A 340 -6.87 6.74 -39.12
C ALA A 340 -8.16 6.69 -38.28
N GLU A 341 -8.28 7.60 -37.32
CA GLU A 341 -9.32 7.61 -36.29
C GLU A 341 -9.81 9.04 -36.02
N ILE A 342 -11.10 9.16 -35.71
CA ILE A 342 -11.70 10.37 -35.15
C ILE A 342 -12.33 9.98 -33.81
N GLY A 343 -11.64 10.28 -32.71
CA GLY A 343 -12.18 10.19 -31.36
C GLY A 343 -13.13 11.35 -31.14
N VAL A 344 -14.43 11.08 -31.16
CA VAL A 344 -15.46 12.09 -30.88
C VAL A 344 -15.45 12.42 -29.40
N GLN A 345 -15.38 11.37 -28.57
CA GLN A 345 -15.47 11.43 -27.13
C GLN A 345 -14.50 10.42 -26.52
N ASP A 346 -13.55 10.91 -25.75
CA ASP A 346 -12.83 10.23 -24.67
C ASP A 346 -13.17 11.04 -23.41
N ALA A 347 -14.10 10.58 -22.57
CA ALA A 347 -14.70 11.42 -21.52
C ALA A 347 -15.19 10.67 -20.28
N ASN A 348 -15.39 11.44 -19.20
CA ASN A 348 -16.03 11.04 -17.94
C ASN A 348 -16.78 12.26 -17.35
N GLU A 349 -17.27 12.19 -16.09
CA GLU A 349 -17.97 13.32 -15.45
C GLU A 349 -17.12 14.60 -15.43
N TYR A 350 -15.79 14.44 -15.36
CA TYR A 350 -14.88 15.52 -15.03
C TYR A 350 -14.17 16.10 -16.24
N ALA A 351 -13.85 15.28 -17.24
CA ALA A 351 -13.06 15.65 -18.40
C ALA A 351 -13.69 15.21 -19.72
N TRP A 352 -13.31 15.93 -20.78
CA TRP A 352 -13.71 15.65 -22.16
C TRP A 352 -12.53 15.83 -23.11
N SER A 353 -12.32 14.88 -24.01
CA SER A 353 -11.34 14.96 -25.08
C SER A 353 -11.96 14.53 -26.41
N SER A 354 -11.90 15.39 -27.41
CA SER A 354 -12.08 15.03 -28.82
C SER A 354 -10.71 15.05 -29.51
N ASN A 355 -10.40 14.03 -30.30
CA ASN A 355 -9.07 13.80 -30.88
C ASN A 355 -9.14 13.29 -32.33
N ILE A 356 -8.11 13.58 -33.14
CA ILE A 356 -8.00 13.09 -34.52
C ILE A 356 -6.60 12.55 -34.83
N HIS A 357 -6.55 11.40 -35.51
CA HIS A 357 -5.33 10.64 -35.76
C HIS A 357 -5.24 10.15 -37.21
N VAL A 358 -4.07 10.30 -37.83
CA VAL A 358 -3.69 9.53 -39.05
C VAL A 358 -3.04 8.21 -38.66
N HIS A 359 -3.02 7.23 -39.57
CA HIS A 359 -2.58 5.85 -39.29
C HIS A 359 -1.15 5.69 -38.74
N ASP A 360 -0.29 6.72 -38.84
CA ASP A 360 1.08 6.71 -38.35
C ASP A 360 1.40 7.84 -37.34
N ASP A 361 0.37 8.43 -36.70
CA ASP A 361 0.49 9.46 -35.66
C ASP A 361 -0.26 9.12 -34.35
N SER A 362 0.50 8.82 -33.30
CA SER A 362 -0.01 8.65 -31.94
C SER A 362 -0.03 9.95 -31.10
N GLY A 363 0.32 11.09 -31.68
CA GLY A 363 0.15 12.40 -31.06
C GLY A 363 -1.29 12.88 -31.20
N GLY A 364 -1.66 13.27 -32.43
CA GLY A 364 -3.00 13.73 -32.78
C GLY A 364 -3.41 15.10 -32.19
N PRO A 365 -3.92 16.03 -33.02
CA PRO A 365 -4.65 17.19 -32.51
C PRO A 365 -5.81 16.75 -31.61
N ASN A 366 -5.90 17.36 -30.43
CA ASN A 366 -6.97 17.11 -29.45
C ASN A 366 -7.34 18.40 -28.71
N SER A 367 -8.61 18.48 -28.29
CA SER A 367 -9.22 19.65 -27.63
C SER A 367 -10.30 19.21 -26.64
N GLY A 368 -10.66 20.07 -25.68
CA GLY A 368 -11.67 19.81 -24.63
C GLY A 368 -11.29 20.38 -23.26
N TYR A 369 -11.49 19.59 -22.21
CA TYR A 369 -11.12 19.93 -20.85
C TYR A 369 -10.45 18.74 -20.13
N GLY A 370 -9.56 19.05 -19.17
CA GLY A 370 -8.86 18.08 -18.32
C GLY A 370 -7.58 17.49 -18.92
N GLY A 371 -6.96 16.62 -18.12
CA GLY A 371 -5.75 15.87 -18.46
C GLY A 371 -4.45 16.66 -18.32
N GLY A 372 -3.34 15.93 -18.38
CA GLY A 372 -1.99 16.44 -18.64
C GLY A 372 -0.90 15.75 -17.81
N VAL A 373 -0.13 14.86 -18.43
CA VAL A 373 1.02 14.19 -17.80
C VAL A 373 2.31 14.80 -18.34
N GLY A 374 2.93 15.71 -17.59
CA GLY A 374 4.13 16.45 -18.03
C GLY A 374 3.86 17.56 -19.06
N TRP A 375 2.58 17.87 -19.33
CA TRP A 375 2.15 19.02 -20.13
C TRP A 375 0.87 19.65 -19.53
N VAL A 376 0.41 20.77 -20.08
CA VAL A 376 -0.70 21.58 -19.52
C VAL A 376 -2.06 20.87 -19.60
N GLY A 377 -2.31 20.01 -20.58
CA GLY A 377 -3.65 19.43 -20.81
C GLY A 377 -4.52 20.24 -21.76
N ARG A 378 -5.79 19.83 -21.88
CA ARG A 378 -6.82 20.59 -22.61
C ARG A 378 -7.46 21.60 -21.67
N ARG A 379 -7.60 22.84 -22.15
CA ARG A 379 -8.13 24.00 -21.40
C ARG A 379 -9.00 24.88 -22.31
N ASP A 380 -9.70 24.25 -23.27
CA ASP A 380 -10.65 24.95 -24.15
C ASP A 380 -11.89 25.41 -23.36
N TRP A 381 -12.21 24.69 -22.27
CA TRP A 381 -13.24 24.99 -21.27
C TRP A 381 -12.68 24.87 -19.83
N SER A 382 -13.51 25.15 -18.82
CA SER A 382 -13.22 24.99 -17.39
C SER A 382 -14.18 24.02 -16.68
N ASP A 383 -13.82 23.64 -15.45
CA ASP A 383 -14.67 22.93 -14.46
C ASP A 383 -16.01 23.64 -14.17
N SER A 384 -16.03 24.97 -14.18
CA SER A 384 -17.28 25.76 -14.10
C SER A 384 -18.20 25.61 -15.32
N GLN A 385 -17.69 25.08 -16.45
CA GLN A 385 -18.43 24.91 -17.71
C GLN A 385 -18.79 23.44 -17.99
N TYR A 386 -17.86 22.52 -17.77
CA TYR A 386 -18.05 21.07 -17.93
C TYR A 386 -17.67 20.36 -16.63
N GLY A 387 -18.64 19.71 -15.98
CA GLY A 387 -18.43 18.98 -14.73
C GLY A 387 -19.70 18.85 -13.90
N PRO A 388 -19.69 18.13 -12.77
CA PRO A 388 -20.85 18.03 -11.88
C PRO A 388 -21.29 19.40 -11.34
N GLY A 389 -22.54 19.76 -11.60
CA GLY A 389 -23.11 21.06 -11.24
C GLY A 389 -22.42 22.25 -11.91
N ALA A 390 -21.98 22.12 -13.15
CA ALA A 390 -21.42 23.20 -13.98
C ALA A 390 -22.51 24.02 -14.70
N GLU A 391 -22.18 25.24 -15.15
CA GLU A 391 -23.16 26.16 -15.74
C GLU A 391 -23.62 25.74 -17.15
N CYS A 392 -22.77 25.06 -17.92
CA CYS A 392 -23.03 24.77 -19.34
C CYS A 392 -23.36 23.31 -19.64
N ILE A 393 -22.63 22.37 -19.04
CA ILE A 393 -22.86 20.91 -19.12
C ILE A 393 -22.66 20.32 -17.71
N ASP A 394 -23.76 20.17 -16.97
CA ASP A 394 -23.80 19.41 -15.71
C ASP A 394 -23.78 17.91 -16.03
N THR A 395 -22.63 17.29 -15.82
CA THR A 395 -22.41 15.87 -16.17
C THR A 395 -23.08 14.88 -15.22
N THR A 396 -23.73 15.35 -14.14
CA THR A 396 -24.62 14.50 -13.32
C THR A 396 -25.93 14.15 -14.04
N TRP A 397 -26.22 14.81 -15.17
CA TRP A 397 -27.36 14.54 -16.04
C TRP A 397 -26.91 14.26 -17.48
N PRO A 398 -27.72 13.54 -18.28
CA PRO A 398 -27.41 13.33 -19.69
C PRO A 398 -27.35 14.64 -20.49
N PHE A 399 -26.54 14.66 -21.55
CA PHE A 399 -26.41 15.80 -22.46
C PHE A 399 -26.23 15.34 -23.92
N HIS A 400 -26.55 16.23 -24.86
CA HIS A 400 -26.45 15.97 -26.29
C HIS A 400 -25.08 16.38 -26.84
N VAL A 401 -24.54 15.53 -27.70
CA VAL A 401 -23.30 15.72 -28.46
C VAL A 401 -23.65 15.86 -29.93
N GLU A 402 -23.27 16.97 -30.56
CA GLU A 402 -23.32 17.18 -32.01
C GLU A 402 -21.90 17.16 -32.59
N VAL A 403 -21.69 16.43 -33.69
CA VAL A 403 -20.44 16.39 -34.44
C VAL A 403 -20.70 16.77 -35.89
N HIS A 404 -20.04 17.81 -36.38
CA HIS A 404 -20.16 18.30 -37.76
C HIS A 404 -18.84 18.18 -38.52
N PHE A 405 -18.94 17.82 -39.81
CA PHE A 405 -17.80 17.56 -40.69
C PHE A 405 -17.82 18.49 -41.91
N PRO A 406 -17.60 19.81 -41.73
CA PRO A 406 -17.72 20.81 -42.80
C PRO A 406 -16.73 20.54 -43.95
N VAL A 407 -17.12 20.92 -45.17
CA VAL A 407 -16.40 20.60 -46.41
C VAL A 407 -16.03 21.85 -47.19
N LYS A 408 -14.75 21.97 -47.56
CA LYS A 408 -14.21 23.10 -48.33
C LYS A 408 -13.33 22.59 -49.46
N ASN A 409 -13.63 23.01 -50.69
CA ASN A 409 -12.96 22.52 -51.90
C ASN A 409 -12.96 20.98 -52.01
N GLY A 410 -14.00 20.32 -51.48
CA GLY A 410 -14.12 18.86 -51.44
C GLY A 410 -13.29 18.14 -50.37
N LEU A 411 -12.50 18.86 -49.55
CA LEU A 411 -11.77 18.33 -48.40
C LEU A 411 -12.54 18.61 -47.10
N LEU A 412 -12.31 17.80 -46.08
CA LEU A 412 -12.72 18.09 -44.70
C LEU A 412 -12.02 19.38 -44.24
N GLU A 413 -12.79 20.39 -43.83
CA GLU A 413 -12.24 21.62 -43.27
C GLU A 413 -11.92 21.49 -41.78
N ALA A 414 -12.79 20.81 -41.02
CA ALA A 414 -12.64 20.59 -39.58
C ALA A 414 -13.36 19.31 -39.13
N VAL A 415 -13.05 18.84 -37.93
CA VAL A 415 -14.04 18.14 -37.10
C VAL A 415 -14.52 19.14 -36.05
N GLU A 416 -15.81 19.43 -36.03
CA GLU A 416 -16.44 20.33 -35.06
C GLU A 416 -17.28 19.52 -34.08
N VAL A 417 -17.14 19.76 -32.78
CA VAL A 417 -17.94 19.13 -31.73
C VAL A 417 -18.66 20.22 -30.95
N THR A 418 -19.94 20.01 -30.64
CA THR A 418 -20.76 20.92 -29.82
C THR A 418 -21.51 20.11 -28.76
N LEU A 419 -21.41 20.53 -27.50
CA LEU A 419 -22.17 19.96 -26.38
C LEU A 419 -23.34 20.90 -26.03
N THR A 420 -24.50 20.32 -25.71
CA THR A 420 -25.72 21.05 -25.32
C THR A 420 -26.54 20.25 -24.31
N GLN A 421 -27.16 20.92 -23.34
CA GLN A 421 -28.01 20.30 -22.32
C GLN A 421 -29.33 21.07 -22.14
N GLU A 422 -30.43 20.36 -21.87
CA GLU A 422 -31.76 20.97 -21.77
C GLU A 422 -31.86 21.88 -20.54
N GLY A 423 -32.15 23.16 -20.76
CA GLY A 423 -32.22 24.18 -19.70
C GLY A 423 -30.95 25.02 -19.52
N HIS A 424 -29.84 24.64 -20.17
CA HIS A 424 -28.57 25.37 -20.13
C HIS A 424 -28.36 26.15 -21.44
N PHE A 425 -27.89 27.41 -21.34
CA PHE A 425 -27.89 28.35 -22.48
C PHE A 425 -26.52 28.60 -23.13
N CYS A 426 -25.44 28.03 -22.59
CA CYS A 426 -24.07 28.16 -23.11
C CYS A 426 -23.57 26.86 -23.78
N PRO A 427 -23.77 26.67 -25.10
CA PRO A 427 -23.27 25.48 -25.80
C PRO A 427 -21.74 25.49 -25.89
N LEU A 428 -21.09 24.44 -25.37
CA LEU A 428 -19.65 24.28 -25.43
C LEU A 428 -19.21 23.74 -26.79
N LYS A 429 -18.09 24.24 -27.35
CA LYS A 429 -17.68 23.95 -28.73
C LYS A 429 -16.18 23.69 -28.86
N LEU A 430 -15.81 22.75 -29.73
CA LEU A 430 -14.44 22.43 -30.16
C LEU A 430 -14.36 22.43 -31.69
N ARG A 431 -13.18 22.75 -32.23
CA ARG A 431 -12.92 22.73 -33.68
C ARG A 431 -11.49 22.28 -33.97
N LEU A 432 -11.36 21.09 -34.55
CA LEU A 432 -10.10 20.48 -34.95
C LEU A 432 -9.88 20.67 -36.45
N ASP A 433 -9.22 21.78 -36.85
CA ASP A 433 -8.99 22.15 -38.26
C ASP A 433 -7.50 22.19 -38.71
N LYS A 434 -6.56 22.21 -37.76
CA LYS A 434 -5.11 22.33 -38.04
C LYS A 434 -4.37 21.00 -37.82
N TYR A 435 -4.42 20.10 -38.80
CA TYR A 435 -3.65 18.84 -38.74
C TYR A 435 -2.53 18.77 -39.79
N HIS A 436 -1.28 18.94 -39.35
CA HIS A 436 -0.10 18.69 -40.18
C HIS A 436 0.87 17.74 -39.45
N TYR A 437 1.27 16.65 -40.13
CA TYR A 437 2.11 15.60 -39.54
C TYR A 437 3.10 15.03 -40.56
N LYS A 438 4.39 14.98 -40.19
CA LYS A 438 5.51 14.58 -41.08
C LYS A 438 5.45 15.27 -42.46
N GLY A 439 5.12 16.56 -42.49
CA GLY A 439 5.00 17.37 -43.72
C GLY A 439 3.73 17.13 -44.57
N ARG A 440 2.83 16.23 -44.15
CA ARG A 440 1.53 15.98 -44.81
C ARG A 440 0.41 16.71 -44.08
N ASN A 441 -0.63 17.14 -44.79
CA ASN A 441 -1.89 17.57 -44.18
C ASN A 441 -2.72 16.32 -43.82
N GLY A 442 -2.98 16.11 -42.53
CA GLY A 442 -3.71 14.95 -42.01
C GLY A 442 -5.20 14.94 -42.36
N MET A 443 -5.80 16.11 -42.58
CA MET A 443 -7.21 16.25 -42.97
C MET A 443 -7.50 15.57 -44.31
N ILE A 444 -6.49 15.39 -45.18
CA ILE A 444 -6.62 14.64 -46.45
C ILE A 444 -6.92 13.16 -46.20
N GLU A 445 -6.34 12.56 -45.15
CA GLU A 445 -6.58 11.16 -44.79
C GLU A 445 -7.94 10.99 -44.11
N LEU A 446 -8.28 11.91 -43.19
CA LEU A 446 -9.61 11.97 -42.56
C LEU A 446 -10.73 12.17 -43.59
N THR A 447 -10.50 13.01 -44.60
CA THR A 447 -11.40 13.19 -45.75
C THR A 447 -11.66 11.85 -46.47
N ARG A 448 -10.65 10.99 -46.64
CA ARG A 448 -10.82 9.70 -47.33
C ARG A 448 -11.70 8.76 -46.52
N ILE A 449 -11.46 8.61 -45.21
CA ILE A 449 -12.26 7.69 -44.39
C ILE A 449 -13.71 8.17 -44.28
N LEU A 450 -13.96 9.47 -44.06
CA LEU A 450 -15.31 10.04 -43.97
C LEU A 450 -16.09 9.96 -45.29
N ARG A 451 -15.39 9.95 -46.44
CA ARG A 451 -15.99 9.78 -47.79
C ARG A 451 -16.24 8.32 -48.14
N ALA A 452 -15.34 7.41 -47.77
CA ALA A 452 -15.53 5.97 -47.93
C ALA A 452 -16.64 5.43 -46.99
N GLY A 453 -16.77 6.06 -45.82
CA GLY A 453 -17.70 5.73 -44.76
C GLY A 453 -16.97 5.12 -43.56
N VAL A 454 -17.38 5.53 -42.36
CA VAL A 454 -16.81 5.10 -41.07
C VAL A 454 -17.83 4.31 -40.25
N THR A 455 -17.32 3.47 -39.37
CA THR A 455 -18.08 2.67 -38.41
C THR A 455 -18.00 3.36 -37.04
N PRO A 456 -19.13 3.75 -36.42
CA PRO A 456 -19.17 4.13 -35.02
C PRO A 456 -18.82 2.95 -34.11
N VAL A 457 -17.99 3.24 -33.12
CA VAL A 457 -17.57 2.30 -32.08
C VAL A 457 -17.72 2.98 -30.72
N ILE A 458 -18.22 2.22 -29.75
CA ILE A 458 -18.39 2.65 -28.36
C ILE A 458 -17.58 1.68 -27.49
N SER A 459 -16.87 2.18 -26.49
CA SER A 459 -16.22 1.33 -25.48
C SER A 459 -16.19 2.00 -24.12
N TYR A 460 -16.35 1.21 -23.07
CA TYR A 460 -16.25 1.69 -21.70
C TYR A 460 -15.19 0.90 -20.93
N TRP A 461 -14.28 1.61 -20.27
CA TRP A 461 -13.10 0.99 -19.62
C TRP A 461 -12.57 1.89 -18.51
N ASN A 462 -11.85 1.27 -17.58
CA ASN A 462 -11.12 1.92 -16.49
C ASN A 462 -9.60 1.68 -16.61
N SER A 463 -8.81 2.53 -15.95
CA SER A 463 -7.34 2.45 -15.89
C SER A 463 -6.78 3.42 -14.84
N PRO A 464 -5.75 3.04 -14.05
CA PRO A 464 -5.02 3.98 -13.18
C PRO A 464 -4.08 4.91 -13.97
N ASP A 465 -3.94 4.69 -15.29
CA ASP A 465 -3.18 5.50 -16.23
C ASP A 465 -4.11 6.33 -17.15
N LEU A 466 -5.07 7.07 -16.59
CA LEU A 466 -6.01 7.92 -17.33
C LEU A 466 -5.74 9.42 -17.21
N ALA A 467 -4.86 9.85 -16.31
CA ALA A 467 -4.41 11.25 -16.12
C ALA A 467 -3.97 12.04 -17.38
N TRP A 468 -3.78 11.41 -18.56
CA TRP A 468 -3.62 12.09 -19.85
C TRP A 468 -4.95 12.68 -20.39
N MET A 469 -6.08 12.15 -19.94
CA MET A 469 -7.46 12.50 -20.28
C MET A 469 -8.06 13.49 -19.28
N ASP A 470 -7.92 13.22 -17.98
CA ASP A 470 -8.66 13.88 -16.90
C ASP A 470 -7.78 14.44 -15.75
N GLY A 471 -6.53 13.99 -15.63
CA GLY A 471 -5.55 14.45 -14.63
C GLY A 471 -5.25 15.96 -14.58
N LEU A 472 -4.60 16.41 -13.51
CA LEU A 472 -4.36 17.84 -13.19
C LEU A 472 -3.67 18.70 -14.27
N GLY A 473 -2.78 18.15 -15.11
CA GLY A 473 -1.85 18.97 -15.88
C GLY A 473 -0.76 19.63 -15.02
N VAL A 474 0.31 20.11 -15.65
CA VAL A 474 1.40 20.82 -14.94
C VAL A 474 0.97 22.18 -14.36
N ASP A 475 -0.19 22.70 -14.79
CA ASP A 475 -0.81 23.92 -14.30
C ASP A 475 -1.77 23.71 -13.10
N GLY A 476 -2.03 22.46 -12.70
CA GLY A 476 -2.95 22.13 -11.61
C GLY A 476 -4.45 22.33 -11.92
N LYS A 477 -4.83 22.75 -13.14
CA LYS A 477 -6.21 23.17 -13.45
C LYS A 477 -7.12 22.08 -14.01
N GLY A 478 -6.57 20.89 -14.26
CA GLY A 478 -7.36 19.70 -14.56
C GLY A 478 -8.23 19.30 -13.36
N PRO A 479 -9.25 18.46 -13.56
CA PRO A 479 -10.20 18.13 -12.50
C PRO A 479 -9.75 16.96 -11.61
N CYS A 480 -9.07 15.94 -12.17
CA CYS A 480 -8.70 14.74 -11.41
C CYS A 480 -7.29 14.85 -10.83
N VAL A 481 -7.16 14.65 -9.51
CA VAL A 481 -5.86 14.43 -8.85
C VAL A 481 -5.45 12.96 -8.94
N ARG A 482 -6.43 12.04 -8.89
CA ARG A 482 -6.18 10.60 -8.82
C ARG A 482 -7.23 9.78 -9.56
N ASP A 483 -6.76 8.89 -10.42
CA ASP A 483 -7.58 7.86 -11.05
C ASP A 483 -8.01 6.79 -10.02
N THR A 484 -9.30 6.45 -9.97
CA THR A 484 -9.84 5.39 -9.08
C THR A 484 -10.64 4.37 -9.90
N PRO A 485 -9.97 3.42 -10.59
CA PRO A 485 -10.61 2.45 -11.47
C PRO A 485 -11.70 1.61 -10.81
N GLU A 486 -11.59 1.37 -9.51
CA GLU A 486 -12.48 0.54 -8.69
C GLU A 486 -13.80 1.25 -8.34
N ALA A 487 -13.85 2.58 -8.50
CA ALA A 487 -15.06 3.39 -8.26
C ALA A 487 -15.91 3.58 -9.53
N CYS A 488 -15.50 3.04 -10.68
CA CYS A 488 -16.25 3.14 -11.92
C CYS A 488 -17.58 2.37 -11.84
N PRO A 489 -18.72 2.96 -12.28
CA PRO A 489 -20.00 2.25 -12.33
C PRO A 489 -19.94 1.07 -13.32
N SER A 490 -20.83 0.09 -13.15
CA SER A 490 -20.88 -1.10 -14.01
C SER A 490 -21.29 -0.79 -15.46
N THR A 491 -21.99 0.31 -15.73
CA THR A 491 -22.51 0.66 -17.07
C THR A 491 -22.52 2.17 -17.34
N VAL A 492 -22.48 2.54 -18.62
CA VAL A 492 -22.76 3.90 -19.14
C VAL A 492 -23.77 3.83 -20.29
N ARG A 493 -24.36 4.95 -20.73
CA ARG A 493 -25.40 4.93 -21.79
C ARG A 493 -25.13 5.90 -22.94
N PHE A 494 -25.46 5.46 -24.14
CA PHE A 494 -25.48 6.26 -25.37
C PHE A 494 -26.78 6.00 -26.13
N TYR A 495 -27.50 7.04 -26.53
CA TYR A 495 -28.83 6.94 -27.16
C TYR A 495 -29.14 8.14 -28.07
N ASP A 496 -30.37 8.27 -28.58
CA ASP A 496 -30.83 9.34 -29.50
C ASP A 496 -29.92 9.55 -30.73
N PHE A 497 -29.45 8.47 -31.35
CA PHE A 497 -28.53 8.56 -32.48
C PHE A 497 -29.20 9.13 -33.75
N VAL A 498 -28.62 10.19 -34.31
CA VAL A 498 -29.08 10.86 -35.55
C VAL A 498 -27.93 11.06 -36.53
N VAL A 499 -28.19 10.83 -37.83
CA VAL A 499 -27.29 11.16 -38.94
C VAL A 499 -27.99 12.14 -39.89
N GLY A 500 -27.82 13.43 -39.63
CA GLY A 500 -28.44 14.52 -40.39
C GLY A 500 -27.73 14.85 -41.71
N LYS A 501 -28.34 15.71 -42.52
CA LYS A 501 -27.67 16.39 -43.65
C LYS A 501 -26.78 17.54 -43.15
N GLY A 502 -26.00 18.11 -44.06
CA GLY A 502 -25.16 19.29 -43.78
C GLY A 502 -25.98 20.58 -43.61
N LYS A 503 -25.44 21.55 -42.88
CA LYS A 503 -26.11 22.82 -42.52
C LYS A 503 -26.39 23.76 -43.70
N ASP A 504 -25.93 23.43 -44.90
CA ASP A 504 -26.16 24.20 -46.13
C ASP A 504 -27.45 23.77 -46.90
N GLU A 505 -28.03 22.59 -46.61
CA GLU A 505 -29.38 22.24 -47.09
C GLU A 505 -30.42 22.67 -46.06
N GLY A 506 -30.77 23.96 -46.07
CA GLY A 506 -31.77 24.53 -45.17
C GLY A 506 -33.19 24.13 -45.56
N ASP A 507 -33.81 23.28 -44.75
CA ASP A 507 -35.27 23.12 -44.70
C ASP A 507 -35.72 22.87 -43.25
N HIS A 508 -36.87 23.44 -42.87
CA HIS A 508 -37.46 23.25 -41.54
C HIS A 508 -38.42 22.07 -41.59
N ASP A 509 -37.89 20.84 -41.63
CA ASP A 509 -38.74 19.65 -41.69
C ASP A 509 -39.55 19.51 -40.38
N VAL A 510 -40.88 19.55 -40.54
CA VAL A 510 -41.86 19.53 -39.45
C VAL A 510 -41.86 18.19 -38.70
N LEU A 511 -41.21 17.17 -39.25
CA LEU A 511 -41.09 15.83 -38.64
C LEU A 511 -40.34 15.81 -37.30
N ASP A 512 -39.33 16.65 -37.09
CA ASP A 512 -38.60 16.73 -35.81
C ASP A 512 -39.52 17.20 -34.66
N VAL A 513 -40.50 18.06 -34.97
CA VAL A 513 -41.54 18.50 -34.02
C VAL A 513 -42.50 17.35 -33.71
N ALA A 514 -42.82 16.51 -34.70
CA ALA A 514 -43.74 15.39 -34.54
C ALA A 514 -43.15 14.23 -33.70
N LEU A 515 -41.86 13.88 -33.88
CA LEU A 515 -41.19 12.88 -33.04
C LEU A 515 -41.06 13.33 -31.57
N GLY A 516 -40.94 14.64 -31.33
CA GLY A 516 -40.96 15.22 -29.99
C GLY A 516 -42.22 14.89 -29.18
N MET A 517 -43.35 14.63 -29.85
CA MET A 517 -44.65 14.27 -29.23
C MET A 517 -44.74 12.78 -28.84
N VAL A 518 -43.91 11.91 -29.43
CA VAL A 518 -43.88 10.48 -29.06
C VAL A 518 -42.98 10.26 -27.84
N HIS A 519 -41.86 10.99 -27.76
CA HIS A 519 -41.03 11.05 -26.55
C HIS A 519 -41.70 11.80 -25.40
N GLU A 520 -42.83 12.49 -25.63
CA GLU A 520 -43.54 13.28 -24.62
C GLU A 520 -44.12 12.42 -23.48
N HIS A 521 -44.41 11.13 -23.73
CA HIS A 521 -44.85 10.21 -22.68
C HIS A 521 -43.72 9.87 -21.70
N ASN A 522 -42.56 9.43 -22.21
CA ASN A 522 -41.38 9.13 -21.38
C ASN A 522 -40.80 10.40 -20.72
N ARG A 523 -40.91 11.56 -21.39
CA ARG A 523 -40.63 12.87 -20.78
C ARG A 523 -41.57 13.18 -19.62
N LYS A 524 -42.82 12.75 -19.64
CA LYS A 524 -43.79 12.99 -18.57
C LYS A 524 -43.42 12.21 -17.32
N ASP A 525 -43.05 10.94 -17.45
CA ASP A 525 -42.53 10.13 -16.34
C ASP A 525 -41.23 10.70 -15.77
N ALA A 526 -40.29 11.10 -16.65
CA ALA A 526 -39.04 11.76 -16.25
C ALA A 526 -39.29 13.14 -15.59
N LYS A 527 -40.31 13.87 -16.03
CA LYS A 527 -40.70 15.18 -15.47
C LYS A 527 -41.42 15.04 -14.13
N GLU A 528 -42.30 14.08 -13.96
CA GLU A 528 -42.98 13.80 -12.68
C GLU A 528 -41.97 13.24 -11.66
N ALA A 529 -41.00 12.42 -12.11
CA ALA A 529 -39.83 12.08 -11.31
C ALA A 529 -39.03 13.34 -10.91
N ARG A 530 -38.64 14.19 -11.87
CA ARG A 530 -37.91 15.46 -11.66
C ARG A 530 -38.62 16.40 -10.69
N GLU A 531 -39.92 16.60 -10.84
CA GLU A 531 -40.73 17.43 -9.93
C GLU A 531 -40.83 16.79 -8.54
N SER A 532 -41.04 15.46 -8.44
CA SER A 532 -41.04 14.77 -7.14
C SER A 532 -39.66 14.78 -6.43
N VAL A 533 -38.56 14.88 -7.17
CA VAL A 533 -37.20 14.99 -6.63
C VAL A 533 -36.90 16.43 -6.23
N LEU A 534 -37.26 17.43 -7.05
CA LEU A 534 -37.16 18.84 -6.69
C LEU A 534 -37.98 19.15 -5.42
N GLU A 535 -39.21 18.65 -5.31
CA GLU A 535 -40.03 18.91 -4.11
C GLU A 535 -39.44 18.24 -2.87
N ARG A 536 -38.93 17.00 -2.99
CA ARG A 536 -38.21 16.32 -1.90
C ARG A 536 -36.92 17.06 -1.49
N MET A 537 -36.24 17.71 -2.43
CA MET A 537 -35.07 18.55 -2.14
C MET A 537 -35.47 19.87 -1.48
N LYS A 538 -36.54 20.54 -1.93
CA LYS A 538 -37.08 21.76 -1.29
C LYS A 538 -37.57 21.52 0.13
N THR A 539 -38.14 20.35 0.42
CA THR A 539 -38.60 19.98 1.78
C THR A 539 -37.48 19.59 2.73
N ARG A 540 -36.22 19.55 2.27
CA ARG A 540 -35.06 19.28 3.12
C ARG A 540 -34.39 20.58 3.55
N GLU A 541 -35.06 21.31 4.43
CA GLU A 541 -34.40 22.34 5.23
C GLU A 541 -33.22 21.74 6.01
N ASP A 542 -32.24 22.59 6.30
CA ASP A 542 -30.94 22.20 6.84
C ASP A 542 -31.07 21.50 8.21
N CYS A 543 -30.78 20.20 8.25
CA CYS A 543 -30.85 19.39 9.46
C CYS A 543 -29.58 19.54 10.32
N GLY A 544 -29.34 20.76 10.78
CA GLY A 544 -28.27 21.08 11.72
C GLY A 544 -28.35 20.24 13.00
N THR A 545 -27.22 19.62 13.35
CA THR A 545 -26.91 19.06 14.69
C THR A 545 -27.98 18.21 15.39
N LYS A 546 -28.65 17.30 14.66
CA LYS A 546 -29.05 15.97 15.19
C LYS A 546 -29.56 15.00 14.10
N CYS A 547 -28.81 13.94 13.87
CA CYS A 547 -29.23 12.77 13.09
C CYS A 547 -28.82 11.49 13.82
N ASP A 548 -29.71 10.91 14.64
CA ASP A 548 -29.54 9.54 15.15
C ASP A 548 -30.89 8.91 15.59
N SER A 549 -30.87 7.60 15.81
CA SER A 549 -31.96 6.68 16.19
C SER A 549 -33.02 6.35 15.11
N ASP A 550 -32.90 5.12 14.62
CA ASP A 550 -33.94 4.14 14.26
C ASP A 550 -35.18 4.55 13.44
N LEU A 551 -35.34 3.90 12.28
CA LEU A 551 -36.66 3.54 11.76
C LEU A 551 -36.66 2.19 11.02
N ASN A 552 -36.98 1.13 11.75
CA ASN A 552 -37.36 -0.17 11.18
C ASN A 552 -38.75 -0.05 10.53
N LEU A 553 -38.89 -0.41 9.25
CA LEU A 553 -40.16 -0.29 8.51
C LEU A 553 -40.97 -1.60 8.52
N THR A 554 -41.87 -1.75 9.50
CA THR A 554 -42.95 -2.76 9.47
C THR A 554 -44.25 -2.25 10.08
N GLY A 555 -45.33 -2.21 9.27
CA GLY A 555 -46.70 -2.52 9.76
C GLY A 555 -47.57 -1.40 10.37
N GLU A 556 -48.48 -0.87 9.54
CA GLU A 556 -49.92 -0.66 9.81
C GLU A 556 -50.46 0.29 10.93
N VAL A 557 -51.18 1.33 10.47
CA VAL A 557 -52.55 1.77 10.88
C VAL A 557 -52.90 2.03 12.37
N GLY A 558 -53.22 3.29 12.72
CA GLY A 558 -54.05 3.63 13.91
C GLY A 558 -54.05 5.13 14.32
N PRO A 559 -55.18 5.77 14.71
CA PRO A 559 -55.22 7.24 14.89
C PRO A 559 -55.53 7.79 16.31
N GLY A 560 -54.51 8.32 17.01
CA GLY A 560 -54.60 9.28 18.15
C GLY A 560 -55.42 8.86 19.39
N PRO A 561 -55.80 9.81 20.30
CA PRO A 561 -55.34 11.19 20.50
C PRO A 561 -54.99 11.52 22.00
N LYS A 562 -54.84 12.83 22.33
CA LYS A 562 -54.91 13.46 23.70
C LYS A 562 -53.64 13.38 24.59
N GLU A 563 -53.14 14.51 25.09
CA GLU A 563 -53.33 15.15 26.44
C GLU A 563 -52.66 14.38 27.61
N ALA A 564 -51.96 15.00 28.58
CA ALA A 564 -51.44 16.36 28.73
C ALA A 564 -50.43 16.45 29.90
N THR A 565 -49.79 17.62 30.07
CA THR A 565 -49.15 18.16 31.31
C THR A 565 -47.98 17.41 31.98
N ARG A 566 -46.87 18.16 32.17
CA ARG A 566 -46.10 18.39 33.43
C ARG A 566 -45.82 17.20 34.37
N ASP A 567 -44.61 17.03 34.89
CA ASP A 567 -43.97 18.03 35.77
C ASP A 567 -42.43 18.10 35.66
N VAL A 568 -41.82 19.01 36.45
CA VAL A 568 -40.38 19.31 36.47
C VAL A 568 -39.80 19.07 37.85
N GLU A 569 -38.79 18.20 37.95
CA GLU A 569 -37.82 18.21 39.06
C GLU A 569 -36.39 18.22 38.53
N LYS A 570 -35.45 18.72 39.34
CA LYS A 570 -34.03 18.88 39.03
C LYS A 570 -33.20 17.80 39.72
N GLY A 571 -32.07 17.41 39.12
CA GLY A 571 -31.18 16.40 39.68
C GLY A 571 -29.75 16.42 39.13
N ASP A 572 -29.15 17.61 39.05
CA ASP A 572 -27.69 17.89 38.93
C ASP A 572 -26.84 17.14 37.88
N LYS A 573 -25.55 17.51 37.82
CA LYS A 573 -24.60 17.15 36.75
C LYS A 573 -23.69 15.98 37.14
N GLU A 574 -23.29 15.19 36.15
CA GLU A 574 -21.91 14.71 36.00
C GLU A 574 -21.54 14.71 34.51
N GLU A 575 -20.27 14.98 34.20
CA GLU A 575 -19.79 15.25 32.83
C GLU A 575 -19.07 14.02 32.27
N GLY A 576 -19.61 13.42 31.20
CA GLY A 576 -19.04 12.26 30.52
C GLY A 576 -18.22 12.67 29.29
N ALA A 577 -17.01 12.13 29.16
CA ALA A 577 -16.13 12.42 28.03
C ALA A 577 -16.58 11.71 26.74
N GLU A 578 -16.50 12.41 25.60
CA GLU A 578 -16.77 11.83 24.28
C GLU A 578 -15.55 11.03 23.75
N GLN A 579 -15.85 9.98 22.99
CA GLN A 579 -14.89 8.97 22.57
C GLN A 579 -14.38 9.27 21.15
N TRP A 580 -13.11 9.67 21.04
CA TRP A 580 -12.45 9.83 19.73
C TRP A 580 -12.18 8.47 19.07
N GLU A 581 -12.81 8.21 17.92
CA GLU A 581 -12.45 7.07 17.08
C GLU A 581 -11.22 7.39 16.21
N SER A 582 -10.21 6.52 16.25
CA SER A 582 -8.93 6.73 15.56
C SER A 582 -9.01 6.31 14.09
N TYR A 583 -8.95 7.29 13.19
CA TYR A 583 -8.69 7.06 11.77
C TYR A 583 -7.19 6.85 11.53
N THR A 584 -6.82 5.82 10.76
CA THR A 584 -5.43 5.54 10.38
C THR A 584 -5.20 5.78 8.89
N GLU A 585 -4.49 6.84 8.55
CA GLU A 585 -3.99 7.06 7.19
C GLU A 585 -2.66 6.34 6.93
N SER A 586 -2.34 6.13 5.65
CA SER A 586 -1.04 5.65 5.19
C SER A 586 -0.79 6.10 3.76
N HIS A 587 0.37 6.72 3.46
CA HIS A 587 1.15 6.46 2.24
C HIS A 587 2.54 7.11 2.24
N ASP A 588 3.30 6.74 1.22
CA ASP A 588 4.68 7.04 0.86
C ASP A 588 5.11 8.50 1.12
N GLY A 589 5.96 8.68 2.13
CA GLY A 589 6.60 9.96 2.39
C GLY A 589 7.84 9.80 3.26
N ASN A 590 7.61 9.59 4.56
CA ASN A 590 8.66 9.12 5.46
C ASN A 590 8.94 7.64 5.19
N ALA A 591 9.76 7.40 4.17
CA ALA A 591 10.42 6.12 3.94
C ALA A 591 11.50 5.91 5.02
N GLU A 592 11.05 5.74 6.27
CA GLU A 592 11.81 5.03 7.30
C GLU A 592 11.92 3.58 6.86
N TRP A 593 13.13 3.06 6.79
CA TRP A 593 13.34 1.63 6.58
C TRP A 593 13.97 1.03 7.82
N GLU A 594 13.39 -0.06 8.30
CA GLU A 594 14.05 -0.92 9.27
C GLU A 594 14.98 -1.87 8.50
N VAL A 595 16.26 -1.90 8.87
CA VAL A 595 17.21 -2.86 8.30
C VAL A 595 16.87 -4.26 8.81
N VAL A 596 16.59 -5.21 7.90
CA VAL A 596 16.20 -6.59 8.27
C VAL A 596 17.31 -7.62 8.07
N CYS A 597 18.33 -7.31 7.27
CA CYS A 597 19.54 -8.13 7.19
C CYS A 597 20.51 -7.82 8.34
N ASP A 598 21.21 -8.84 8.83
CA ASP A 598 22.07 -8.72 10.02
C ASP A 598 23.18 -7.65 9.87
N LEU A 599 23.66 -7.47 8.65
CA LEU A 599 24.62 -6.42 8.28
C LEU A 599 24.33 -5.88 6.88
N MET A 600 23.97 -4.59 6.83
CA MET A 600 23.80 -3.81 5.61
C MET A 600 25.08 -3.05 5.28
N TYR A 601 25.44 -3.00 3.99
CA TYR A 601 26.59 -2.21 3.51
C TYR A 601 26.13 -0.91 2.84
N VAL A 602 26.53 0.23 3.40
CA VAL A 602 26.40 1.55 2.77
C VAL A 602 27.49 1.69 1.71
N ARG A 603 27.12 2.11 0.51
CA ARG A 603 28.02 2.22 -0.66
C ARG A 603 28.09 3.64 -1.18
N GLU A 604 29.22 4.02 -1.77
CA GLU A 604 29.41 5.34 -2.37
C GLU A 604 28.38 5.62 -3.50
N LYS A 605 28.00 4.58 -4.25
CA LYS A 605 27.09 4.63 -5.41
C LYS A 605 26.05 3.50 -5.34
N ASN A 606 24.93 3.66 -6.03
CA ASN A 606 23.79 2.72 -6.09
C ASN A 606 24.06 1.45 -6.93
N THR A 607 25.16 0.74 -6.64
CA THR A 607 25.52 -0.52 -7.28
C THR A 607 26.35 -1.40 -6.34
N PHE A 608 26.14 -2.72 -6.39
CA PHE A 608 26.91 -3.68 -5.58
C PHE A 608 28.41 -3.73 -5.96
N ALA A 609 28.80 -3.18 -7.10
CA ALA A 609 30.19 -3.01 -7.51
C ALA A 609 30.86 -1.76 -6.90
N SER A 610 30.12 -0.89 -6.20
CA SER A 610 30.65 0.30 -5.54
C SER A 610 31.35 -0.04 -4.24
N ASP A 611 32.40 0.72 -3.91
CA ASP A 611 33.07 0.71 -2.61
C ASP A 611 32.09 0.92 -1.46
N VAL A 612 32.37 0.25 -0.35
CA VAL A 612 31.63 0.33 0.91
C VAL A 612 32.17 1.50 1.73
N VAL A 613 31.30 2.43 2.07
CA VAL A 613 31.63 3.66 2.83
C VAL A 613 31.12 3.63 4.28
N GLY A 614 30.32 2.62 4.64
CA GLY A 614 29.84 2.39 6.00
C GLY A 614 29.00 1.11 6.12
N THR A 615 28.48 0.86 7.31
CA THR A 615 27.56 -0.26 7.59
C THR A 615 26.37 0.20 8.41
N LYS A 616 25.26 -0.55 8.30
CA LYS A 616 24.04 -0.41 9.09
C LYS A 616 23.66 -1.79 9.64
N VAL A 617 23.03 -1.87 10.81
CA VAL A 617 22.75 -3.14 11.52
C VAL A 617 21.26 -3.45 11.60
N LYS A 618 20.90 -4.72 11.81
CA LYS A 618 19.49 -5.13 11.93
C LYS A 618 18.74 -4.38 13.03
N GLY A 619 17.53 -3.93 12.74
CA GLY A 619 16.69 -3.09 13.60
C GLY A 619 17.08 -1.61 13.61
N GLU A 620 18.16 -1.20 12.93
CA GLU A 620 18.50 0.21 12.78
C GLU A 620 17.53 0.88 11.80
N ILE A 621 16.97 2.02 12.20
CA ILE A 621 16.10 2.82 11.35
C ILE A 621 16.96 3.71 10.48
N ILE A 622 16.75 3.64 9.16
CA ILE A 622 17.41 4.50 8.19
C ILE A 622 16.40 5.40 7.50
N ILE A 623 16.84 6.62 7.18
CA ILE A 623 16.02 7.66 6.56
C ILE A 623 16.69 8.06 5.25
N GLY A 624 15.95 7.99 4.15
CA GLY A 624 16.49 8.27 2.83
C GLY A 624 15.50 8.12 1.69
N THR A 625 15.84 8.69 0.53
CA THR A 625 14.97 8.70 -0.64
C THR A 625 15.14 7.41 -1.45
N ARG A 626 14.03 6.77 -1.83
CA ARG A 626 14.03 5.60 -2.72
C ARG A 626 14.44 5.96 -4.15
N GLN A 627 15.30 5.14 -4.74
CA GLN A 627 15.85 5.27 -6.09
C GLN A 627 15.96 3.85 -6.71
N GLY A 628 14.81 3.33 -7.18
CA GLY A 628 14.68 1.95 -7.63
C GLY A 628 14.79 0.97 -6.46
N ASP A 629 15.69 -0.01 -6.59
CA ASP A 629 16.04 -0.99 -5.55
C ASP A 629 17.04 -0.47 -4.50
N TRP A 630 17.28 0.84 -4.43
CA TRP A 630 18.23 1.46 -3.51
C TRP A 630 17.59 2.62 -2.74
N ILE A 631 18.04 2.85 -1.51
CA ILE A 631 17.75 4.04 -0.72
C ILE A 631 19.02 4.89 -0.65
N LYS A 632 18.90 6.16 -1.03
CA LYS A 632 19.93 7.19 -0.84
C LYS A 632 19.77 7.78 0.56
N LEU A 633 20.74 7.59 1.44
CA LEU A 633 20.65 8.03 2.84
C LEU A 633 20.61 9.57 2.95
N LYS A 634 19.80 10.10 3.88
CA LYS A 634 19.66 11.55 4.13
C LYS A 634 20.78 12.09 5.06
N GLN A 635 21.10 11.34 6.12
CA GLN A 635 22.06 11.75 7.18
C GLN A 635 23.50 11.30 6.95
N ASN A 636 23.74 10.34 6.05
CA ASN A 636 25.05 9.76 5.80
C ASN A 636 25.32 9.73 4.29
N ALA A 637 26.58 9.90 3.88
CA ALA A 637 26.92 9.84 2.45
C ALA A 637 26.88 8.39 1.95
N GLY A 638 25.90 8.06 1.09
CA GLY A 638 25.88 6.81 0.35
C GLY A 638 24.48 6.23 0.10
N TYR A 639 24.48 5.00 -0.39
CA TYR A 639 23.32 4.23 -0.82
C TYR A 639 23.32 2.85 -0.16
N VAL A 640 22.14 2.35 0.16
CA VAL A 640 21.91 0.97 0.64
C VAL A 640 20.86 0.31 -0.24
N ALA A 641 20.93 -1.01 -0.44
CA ALA A 641 19.97 -1.71 -1.30
C ALA A 641 18.73 -2.14 -0.50
N ILE A 642 17.54 -2.02 -1.10
CA ILE A 642 16.28 -2.52 -0.52
C ILE A 642 16.28 -4.04 -0.51
N GLN A 643 16.79 -4.64 -1.59
CA GLN A 643 16.84 -6.08 -1.80
C GLN A 643 18.09 -6.49 -2.58
N LYS A 644 18.48 -7.76 -2.47
CA LYS A 644 19.53 -8.39 -3.29
C LYS A 644 19.15 -9.84 -3.56
N ASP A 645 19.21 -10.25 -4.83
CA ASP A 645 18.88 -11.62 -5.28
C ASP A 645 17.51 -12.12 -4.76
N SER A 646 16.52 -11.22 -4.77
CA SER A 646 15.16 -11.40 -4.22
C SER A 646 15.04 -11.55 -2.70
N MET A 647 16.12 -11.40 -1.93
CA MET A 647 16.05 -11.28 -0.46
C MET A 647 15.89 -9.81 -0.04
N PRO A 648 14.91 -9.45 0.80
CA PRO A 648 14.82 -8.12 1.37
C PRO A 648 15.98 -7.87 2.35
N LEU A 649 16.57 -6.69 2.26
CA LEU A 649 17.60 -6.19 3.16
C LEU A 649 17.06 -5.03 4.03
N LEU A 650 16.00 -4.38 3.54
CA LEU A 650 15.20 -3.35 4.20
C LEU A 650 13.72 -3.74 4.19
N ILE A 651 12.96 -3.33 5.20
CA ILE A 651 11.49 -3.23 5.15
C ILE A 651 11.06 -1.80 5.45
N GLU A 652 9.92 -1.40 4.90
CA GLU A 652 9.33 -0.08 5.13
C GLU A 652 8.63 -0.04 6.50
N ARG A 653 8.96 0.96 7.32
CA ARG A 653 8.47 1.11 8.69
C ARG A 653 7.34 2.13 8.71
N ILE A 654 6.10 1.64 8.59
CA ILE A 654 4.89 2.49 8.70
C ILE A 654 4.84 3.10 10.11
N VAL A 655 5.07 4.41 10.24
CA VAL A 655 4.99 5.18 11.49
C VAL A 655 4.18 6.43 11.24
N THR A 656 3.30 6.77 12.18
CA THR A 656 2.67 8.11 12.26
C THR A 656 3.30 8.89 13.41
N TYR A 657 3.30 10.21 13.27
CA TYR A 657 3.88 11.15 14.22
C TYR A 657 2.84 12.18 14.60
N GLU A 658 2.93 12.70 15.82
CA GLU A 658 2.01 13.73 16.32
C GLU A 658 2.78 14.78 17.10
N LYS A 659 2.41 16.05 16.94
CA LYS A 659 2.92 17.16 17.75
C LYS A 659 1.85 17.50 18.79
N ILE A 660 2.12 17.21 20.05
CA ILE A 660 1.13 17.41 21.12
C ILE A 660 1.24 18.83 21.70
N ILE A 661 0.08 19.46 21.92
CA ILE A 661 -0.03 20.83 22.47
C ILE A 661 -0.44 20.84 23.95
N HIS A 662 -0.67 19.67 24.54
CA HIS A 662 -0.84 19.45 25.98
C HIS A 662 -0.39 18.03 26.36
N GLY A 663 -0.08 17.81 27.64
CA GLY A 663 0.30 16.48 28.17
C GLY A 663 1.66 15.97 27.70
N THR A 664 1.91 14.67 27.93
CA THR A 664 3.08 13.92 27.51
C THR A 664 2.75 12.99 26.33
N CYS A 665 3.77 12.48 25.62
CA CYS A 665 3.54 11.49 24.57
C CYS A 665 2.77 10.25 25.08
N ALA A 666 2.99 9.85 26.34
CA ALA A 666 2.30 8.70 26.93
C ALA A 666 0.81 8.97 27.18
N ASP A 667 0.42 10.21 27.47
CA ASP A 667 -0.99 10.60 27.63
C ASP A 667 -1.73 10.56 26.29
N ALA A 668 -1.03 10.87 25.19
CA ALA A 668 -1.50 10.69 23.81
C ALA A 668 -1.37 9.25 23.28
N GLY A 669 -1.03 8.26 24.13
CA GLY A 669 -0.86 6.86 23.73
C GLY A 669 0.34 6.59 22.79
N MET A 670 1.25 7.55 22.65
CA MET A 670 2.41 7.53 21.76
C MET A 670 3.75 7.44 22.50
N PHE A 671 4.84 7.29 21.75
CA PHE A 671 6.20 7.15 22.24
C PHE A 671 7.05 8.41 21.96
N PRO A 672 7.87 8.87 22.91
CA PRO A 672 8.81 9.98 22.68
C PRO A 672 9.97 9.54 21.79
N ILE A 673 10.48 10.46 20.98
CA ILE A 673 11.54 10.19 20.00
C ILE A 673 12.89 10.62 20.58
N GLU A 674 13.71 9.66 21.00
CA GLU A 674 14.99 9.89 21.70
C GLU A 674 16.23 9.84 20.78
N ASP A 675 16.06 9.63 19.46
CA ASP A 675 17.12 9.60 18.45
C ASP A 675 17.07 10.83 17.53
N PRO A 676 18.21 11.53 17.26
CA PRO A 676 18.20 12.74 16.43
C PRO A 676 17.77 12.46 14.99
N GLY A 677 18.17 11.31 14.42
CA GLY A 677 17.82 10.99 13.04
C GLY A 677 16.32 10.80 12.85
N SER A 678 15.73 10.02 13.74
CA SER A 678 14.29 9.78 13.86
C SER A 678 13.51 11.07 14.12
N CYS A 679 14.09 12.01 14.87
CA CYS A 679 13.52 13.36 15.06
C CYS A 679 13.54 14.18 13.75
N GLU A 680 14.63 14.14 12.95
CA GLU A 680 14.63 14.75 11.60
C GLU A 680 13.56 14.15 10.67
N ALA A 681 13.27 12.85 10.80
CA ALA A 681 12.16 12.21 10.08
C ALA A 681 10.82 12.72 10.62
N ALA A 682 10.59 12.71 11.93
CA ALA A 682 9.34 13.18 12.53
C ALA A 682 8.98 14.60 12.09
N GLY A 683 9.95 15.52 12.10
CA GLY A 683 9.75 16.87 11.57
C GLY A 683 9.39 16.92 10.08
N PHE A 684 9.97 16.01 9.28
CA PHE A 684 9.69 15.90 7.84
C PHE A 684 8.29 15.33 7.54
N ALA A 685 7.77 14.42 8.37
CA ALA A 685 6.38 13.94 8.27
C ALA A 685 5.39 15.03 8.68
N LEU A 686 5.67 15.72 9.80
CA LEU A 686 4.88 16.83 10.34
C LEU A 686 5.01 18.15 9.55
N GLY A 687 5.41 18.07 8.29
CA GLY A 687 5.35 19.20 7.36
C GLY A 687 6.21 20.40 7.68
N TYR A 688 7.38 20.15 8.29
CA TYR A 688 8.44 21.11 8.50
C TYR A 688 9.59 20.86 7.51
N PHE A 689 9.90 21.86 6.69
CA PHE A 689 10.97 21.83 5.70
C PHE A 689 12.36 22.01 6.33
N ASP A 690 12.45 22.61 7.52
CA ASP A 690 13.69 22.67 8.30
C ASP A 690 13.77 21.50 9.28
N THR A 691 14.17 20.35 8.73
CA THR A 691 14.22 19.09 9.48
C THR A 691 15.47 18.98 10.37
N LYS A 692 16.18 20.07 10.66
CA LYS A 692 17.48 20.05 11.33
C LYS A 692 17.34 20.12 12.85
N VAL A 693 17.62 19.01 13.52
CA VAL A 693 17.61 18.92 14.99
C VAL A 693 18.71 19.78 15.62
N THR A 694 18.31 20.63 16.57
CA THR A 694 19.24 21.32 17.48
C THR A 694 19.24 20.64 18.86
N MET A 695 20.36 19.99 19.19
CA MET A 695 20.53 19.27 20.45
C MET A 695 20.57 20.20 21.68
N LYS A 696 19.89 19.80 22.76
CA LYS A 696 19.91 20.46 24.07
C LYS A 696 20.43 19.47 25.13
N TRP A 697 21.49 19.87 25.85
CA TRP A 697 22.23 19.02 26.80
C TRP A 697 22.14 19.49 28.25
N SER A 698 21.33 20.52 28.52
CA SER A 698 21.12 21.08 29.86
C SER A 698 19.98 20.37 30.59
N ASP A 699 20.07 20.39 31.93
CA ASP A 699 19.00 19.94 32.84
C ASP A 699 17.90 21.01 33.03
N ASP A 700 17.77 21.95 32.10
CA ASP A 700 16.61 22.87 32.08
C ASP A 700 15.36 22.06 31.77
N GLU A 701 14.23 22.44 32.36
CA GLU A 701 12.93 21.82 32.11
C GLU A 701 12.52 21.96 30.63
N ARG A 702 12.37 20.82 29.96
CA ARG A 702 12.06 20.66 28.52
C ARG A 702 11.26 19.38 28.29
N PRO A 703 10.56 19.24 27.15
CA PRO A 703 10.02 17.96 26.70
C PRO A 703 11.03 16.80 26.70
N GLN A 704 10.53 15.58 26.83
CA GLN A 704 11.33 14.37 26.59
C GLN A 704 11.61 14.18 25.09
N GLY A 705 12.89 14.09 24.71
CA GLY A 705 13.29 13.77 23.34
C GLY A 705 13.00 14.91 22.35
N CYS A 706 12.45 14.56 21.19
CA CYS A 706 12.18 15.46 20.06
C CYS A 706 11.06 16.47 20.38
N TYR A 707 11.27 17.75 20.06
CA TYR A 707 10.26 18.79 20.24
C TYR A 707 10.39 19.95 19.25
N MET A 708 9.28 20.65 19.01
CA MET A 708 9.21 21.87 18.21
C MET A 708 9.22 23.11 19.13
N GLN A 709 9.92 24.18 18.71
CA GLN A 709 9.82 25.49 19.35
C GLN A 709 10.08 26.59 18.31
N ASN A 710 9.19 27.57 18.20
CA ASN A 710 9.30 28.69 17.25
C ASN A 710 9.61 28.26 15.79
N GLY A 711 9.01 27.14 15.36
CA GLY A 711 9.20 26.57 14.02
C GLY A 711 10.58 25.95 13.75
N GLN A 712 11.43 25.77 14.77
CA GLN A 712 12.70 25.03 14.70
C GLN A 712 12.62 23.73 15.51
N LEU A 713 13.19 22.66 14.94
CA LEU A 713 13.28 21.34 15.54
C LEU A 713 14.41 21.24 16.58
N TYR A 714 14.10 20.73 17.77
CA TYR A 714 15.04 20.52 18.88
C TYR A 714 14.96 19.07 19.40
N MET A 715 15.99 18.66 20.15
CA MET A 715 15.93 17.40 20.91
C MET A 715 16.60 17.55 22.28
N SER A 716 15.88 17.15 23.32
CA SER A 716 16.34 17.08 24.71
C SER A 716 17.14 15.81 24.94
N ALA A 717 18.39 15.95 25.37
CA ALA A 717 19.31 14.84 25.63
C ALA A 717 19.67 14.68 27.12
N SER A 718 19.07 15.48 28.03
CA SER A 718 19.21 15.25 29.47
C SER A 718 18.23 14.18 29.96
N GLN A 719 18.74 13.28 30.79
CA GLN A 719 17.97 12.26 31.48
C GLN A 719 16.97 12.87 32.50
N ALA A 720 17.17 14.12 32.93
CA ALA A 720 16.26 14.83 33.83
C ALA A 720 14.90 15.15 33.20
N ASN A 721 14.84 15.26 31.87
CA ASN A 721 13.63 15.59 31.12
C ASN A 721 12.80 14.33 30.71
N LYS A 722 13.03 13.17 31.34
CA LYS A 722 12.30 11.93 31.02
C LYS A 722 10.95 11.91 31.75
N GLY A 723 9.87 11.76 30.98
CA GLY A 723 8.50 11.92 31.44
C GLY A 723 7.93 13.33 31.25
N ASN A 724 8.74 14.29 30.79
CA ASN A 724 8.26 15.66 30.58
C ASN A 724 7.46 15.78 29.27
N GLY A 725 6.31 16.44 29.38
CA GLY A 725 5.42 16.78 28.28
C GLY A 725 5.73 18.17 27.70
N VAL A 726 4.67 18.89 27.30
CA VAL A 726 4.75 20.30 26.89
C VAL A 726 5.32 21.16 28.03
N VAL A 727 6.26 22.05 27.70
CA VAL A 727 6.84 23.04 28.63
C VAL A 727 6.86 24.40 27.93
N ASP A 728 6.14 25.39 28.46
CA ASP A 728 5.90 26.68 27.79
C ASP A 728 5.45 26.48 26.32
N GLU A 729 6.15 27.12 25.37
CA GLU A 729 5.95 27.01 23.92
C GLU A 729 6.81 25.88 23.28
N MET A 730 7.20 24.85 24.05
CA MET A 730 7.97 23.70 23.57
C MET A 730 7.06 22.48 23.43
N GLU A 731 6.70 22.17 22.19
CA GLU A 731 5.69 21.18 21.82
C GLU A 731 6.36 19.81 21.51
N PRO A 732 6.16 18.75 22.31
CA PRO A 732 6.77 17.45 22.08
C PRO A 732 6.32 16.83 20.75
N ILE A 733 7.24 16.14 20.08
CA ILE A 733 6.96 15.34 18.89
C ILE A 733 7.05 13.86 19.25
N CYS A 734 5.92 13.19 19.11
CA CYS A 734 5.67 11.81 19.49
C CYS A 734 5.48 10.93 18.25
N ALA A 735 5.54 9.61 18.43
CA ALA A 735 5.29 8.64 17.35
C ALA A 735 4.50 7.42 17.81
N SER A 736 3.70 6.85 16.90
CA SER A 736 2.86 5.66 17.17
C SER A 736 3.62 4.33 17.28
N LYS A 737 4.94 4.35 17.06
CA LYS A 737 5.83 3.19 17.27
C LYS A 737 7.09 3.56 18.03
N VAL A 738 7.46 2.69 18.96
CA VAL A 738 8.70 2.78 19.74
C VAL A 738 9.90 2.99 18.81
N TYR A 739 10.76 3.94 19.16
CA TYR A 739 12.13 4.03 18.68
C TYR A 739 13.03 3.32 19.68
N PRO A 740 13.83 2.31 19.28
CA PRO A 740 14.63 1.53 20.22
C PRO A 740 15.77 2.38 20.81
N THR A 741 15.74 2.65 22.11
CA THR A 741 16.81 3.40 22.80
C THR A 741 18.13 2.61 22.75
N THR A 742 19.12 3.17 22.05
CA THR A 742 20.29 2.45 21.50
C THR A 742 21.28 1.90 22.55
N THR A 743 21.01 0.71 23.10
CA THR A 743 21.93 0.00 24.03
C THR A 743 22.57 -1.22 23.35
N THR A 744 23.70 -1.00 22.66
CA THR A 744 24.38 -2.01 21.84
C THR A 744 24.99 -3.15 22.68
N THR A 745 24.46 -4.36 22.55
CA THR A 745 24.99 -5.58 23.18
C THR A 745 25.47 -6.56 22.10
N THR A 746 26.74 -6.97 22.18
CA THR A 746 27.36 -7.87 21.21
C THR A 746 27.20 -9.34 21.62
N THR A 747 26.27 -10.04 20.97
CA THR A 747 26.11 -11.50 21.01
C THR A 747 27.11 -12.18 20.07
N THR A 748 27.65 -13.33 20.48
CA THR A 748 28.32 -14.26 19.56
C THR A 748 27.64 -15.63 19.66
N THR A 749 26.99 -16.07 18.58
CA THR A 749 26.25 -17.34 18.53
C THR A 749 27.03 -18.40 17.76
N THR A 750 27.02 -19.65 18.25
CA THR A 750 27.80 -20.77 17.69
C THR A 750 26.92 -22.00 17.45
N SER A 751 26.21 -22.01 16.33
CA SER A 751 25.29 -23.10 15.96
C SER A 751 26.05 -24.33 15.45
N THR A 752 25.78 -25.50 16.03
CA THR A 752 26.44 -26.78 15.67
C THR A 752 25.41 -27.78 15.15
N PHE A 753 25.38 -28.01 13.84
CA PHE A 753 24.55 -29.05 13.22
C PHE A 753 25.26 -30.41 13.24
N THR A 754 24.54 -31.47 13.57
CA THR A 754 25.04 -32.87 13.50
C THR A 754 24.05 -33.72 12.73
N SER A 755 24.46 -34.21 11.56
CA SER A 755 23.65 -35.06 10.69
C SER A 755 24.26 -36.45 10.63
N THR A 756 23.49 -37.48 11.02
CA THR A 756 23.94 -38.88 10.97
C THR A 756 23.02 -39.67 10.04
N SER A 757 23.59 -40.21 8.96
CA SER A 757 22.93 -41.17 8.08
C SER A 757 23.58 -42.55 8.22
N THR A 758 22.75 -43.59 8.25
CA THR A 758 23.19 -44.98 8.38
C THR A 758 22.59 -45.79 7.24
N THR A 759 23.43 -46.23 6.31
CA THR A 759 22.99 -47.04 5.16
C THR A 759 23.37 -48.50 5.41
N THR A 760 22.37 -49.38 5.49
CA THR A 760 22.58 -50.81 5.75
C THR A 760 22.52 -51.61 4.45
N SER A 761 23.66 -52.14 4.04
CA SER A 761 23.79 -53.11 2.94
C SER A 761 24.51 -54.36 3.47
N THR A 762 24.15 -55.52 2.94
CA THR A 762 24.60 -56.81 3.49
C THR A 762 26.12 -57.00 3.41
N THR A 763 26.69 -57.59 4.46
CA THR A 763 28.09 -58.09 4.59
C THR A 763 29.18 -57.12 5.06
N THR A 764 29.03 -55.79 4.98
CA THR A 764 30.06 -54.86 5.55
C THR A 764 29.45 -53.57 6.10
N SER A 765 29.78 -53.23 7.35
CA SER A 765 29.38 -51.97 8.00
C SER A 765 30.50 -50.92 7.89
N SER A 766 30.25 -49.81 7.18
CA SER A 766 31.15 -48.63 7.16
C SER A 766 30.46 -47.41 7.74
N THR A 767 30.96 -46.91 8.87
CA THR A 767 30.47 -45.66 9.50
C THR A 767 31.31 -44.49 9.00
N THR A 768 30.68 -43.56 8.28
CA THR A 768 31.37 -42.41 7.66
C THR A 768 31.07 -41.14 8.45
N THR A 769 31.91 -40.81 9.43
CA THR A 769 31.79 -39.56 10.20
C THR A 769 32.41 -38.39 9.43
N SER A 770 31.59 -37.46 8.96
CA SER A 770 32.04 -36.18 8.38
C SER A 770 32.31 -35.14 9.46
N THR A 771 33.30 -34.27 9.22
CA THR A 771 33.79 -33.31 10.21
C THR A 771 32.86 -32.10 10.37
N SER A 772 32.71 -31.62 11.61
CA SER A 772 31.95 -30.42 11.98
C SER A 772 32.44 -29.15 11.27
N THR A 773 31.50 -28.36 10.76
CA THR A 773 31.73 -26.96 10.35
C THR A 773 31.19 -26.04 11.43
N THR A 774 32.06 -25.40 12.20
CA THR A 774 31.66 -24.43 13.23
C THR A 774 31.55 -23.03 12.59
N PHE A 775 30.35 -22.45 12.62
CA PHE A 775 30.14 -21.04 12.26
C PHE A 775 30.05 -20.21 13.53
N THR A 776 30.80 -19.11 13.56
CA THR A 776 30.84 -18.15 14.66
C THR A 776 30.33 -16.82 14.15
N THR A 777 29.09 -16.46 14.48
CA THR A 777 28.46 -15.22 14.02
C THR A 777 28.43 -14.23 15.17
N THR A 778 28.97 -13.03 14.95
CA THR A 778 28.95 -11.93 15.93
C THR A 778 27.92 -10.90 15.49
N SER A 779 26.85 -10.75 16.26
CA SER A 779 25.76 -9.80 16.03
C SER A 779 25.69 -8.80 17.19
N SER A 780 25.46 -7.52 16.88
CA SER A 780 25.27 -6.49 17.91
C SER A 780 23.91 -5.84 17.74
N THR A 781 22.94 -6.31 18.52
CA THR A 781 21.59 -5.76 18.58
C THR A 781 21.45 -4.77 19.74
N THR A 782 20.41 -3.93 19.66
CA THR A 782 20.06 -2.98 20.72
C THR A 782 18.74 -3.43 21.35
N TRP A 783 18.72 -3.48 22.68
CA TRP A 783 17.68 -4.18 23.44
C TRP A 783 17.18 -3.34 24.61
N GLY A 784 15.97 -3.64 25.11
CA GLY A 784 15.47 -3.08 26.36
C GLY A 784 16.34 -3.52 27.55
N TRP A 785 16.55 -2.64 28.52
CA TRP A 785 17.30 -2.96 29.74
C TRP A 785 16.36 -3.14 30.94
N PRO A 786 16.47 -4.23 31.72
CA PRO A 786 17.35 -5.40 31.51
C PRO A 786 16.91 -6.30 30.34
N SER A 787 17.86 -7.09 29.84
CA SER A 787 17.70 -8.02 28.71
C SER A 787 17.37 -9.46 29.12
N PHE A 788 16.58 -10.17 28.31
CA PHE A 788 16.07 -11.52 28.59
C PHE A 788 16.41 -12.57 27.53
N PHE A 789 16.97 -13.69 27.97
CA PHE A 789 16.98 -14.94 27.20
C PHE A 789 15.79 -15.82 27.63
N CYS A 790 14.82 -16.04 26.76
CA CYS A 790 13.58 -16.73 27.12
C CYS A 790 13.47 -18.14 26.51
N VAL A 791 13.04 -19.12 27.31
CA VAL A 791 12.98 -20.52 26.91
C VAL A 791 11.64 -21.18 27.25
N GLU A 792 11.13 -21.98 26.30
CA GLU A 792 9.93 -22.81 26.47
C GLU A 792 10.28 -24.27 26.18
N VAL A 793 9.58 -25.19 26.84
CA VAL A 793 9.65 -26.64 26.58
C VAL A 793 8.30 -27.09 26.07
N VAL A 794 8.25 -27.62 24.84
CA VAL A 794 7.02 -27.93 24.12
C VAL A 794 6.90 -29.43 23.83
N ARG A 795 5.78 -30.04 24.21
CA ARG A 795 5.43 -31.41 23.81
C ARG A 795 4.84 -31.38 22.41
N VAL A 796 5.43 -32.14 21.48
CA VAL A 796 4.99 -32.14 20.07
C VAL A 796 3.64 -32.86 19.86
N HIS A 797 3.22 -33.64 20.86
CA HIS A 797 1.99 -34.42 20.85
C HIS A 797 1.02 -33.86 21.91
N GLY A 798 0.23 -32.85 21.53
CA GLY A 798 -0.74 -32.21 22.41
C GLY A 798 -1.22 -30.85 21.89
N TYR A 799 -1.74 -30.03 22.80
CA TYR A 799 -2.16 -28.65 22.53
C TYR A 799 -0.97 -27.67 22.47
N GLU A 800 0.15 -28.00 23.11
CA GLU A 800 1.28 -27.08 23.30
C GLU A 800 1.96 -26.67 21.99
N LEU A 801 2.29 -27.62 21.10
CA LEU A 801 2.91 -27.26 19.83
C LEU A 801 2.02 -26.35 18.95
N PRO A 802 0.69 -26.61 18.79
CA PRO A 802 -0.24 -25.64 18.22
C PRO A 802 -0.29 -24.28 18.95
N LEU A 803 -0.20 -24.27 20.28
CA LEU A 803 -0.25 -23.05 21.10
C LEU A 803 0.99 -22.18 20.92
N VAL A 804 2.20 -22.76 20.99
CA VAL A 804 3.48 -22.06 20.74
C VAL A 804 3.56 -21.53 19.31
N LYS A 805 3.04 -22.28 18.33
CA LYS A 805 2.87 -21.80 16.93
C LYS A 805 1.98 -20.55 16.84
N ALA A 806 0.85 -20.55 17.56
CA ALA A 806 -0.07 -19.42 17.57
C ALA A 806 0.52 -18.19 18.31
N GLN A 807 1.23 -18.41 19.42
CA GLN A 807 1.97 -17.37 20.15
C GLN A 807 3.04 -16.72 19.27
N GLN A 808 3.80 -17.52 18.52
CA GLN A 808 4.80 -17.03 17.56
C GLN A 808 4.13 -16.20 16.45
N THR A 809 3.01 -16.69 15.90
CA THR A 809 2.22 -15.99 14.86
C THR A 809 1.72 -14.62 15.33
N LYS A 810 1.54 -14.42 16.64
CA LYS A 810 1.14 -13.14 17.26
C LYS A 810 2.29 -12.37 17.92
N ARG A 811 3.53 -12.89 17.86
CA ARG A 811 4.70 -12.40 18.63
C ARG A 811 4.32 -12.08 20.07
N ALA A 812 3.85 -13.11 20.80
CA ALA A 812 3.46 -13.06 22.20
C ALA A 812 4.27 -14.07 23.05
N SER A 813 4.14 -14.07 24.39
CA SER A 813 5.00 -14.89 25.27
C SER A 813 6.49 -14.62 25.02
N ILE A 814 7.35 -15.65 25.05
CA ILE A 814 8.80 -15.57 24.86
C ILE A 814 9.22 -14.94 23.52
N PHE A 815 8.34 -14.90 22.52
CA PHE A 815 8.61 -14.29 21.21
C PHE A 815 8.68 -12.75 21.24
N GLN A 816 8.45 -12.14 22.42
CA GLN A 816 8.72 -10.73 22.73
C GLN A 816 10.05 -10.49 23.47
N CYS A 817 10.78 -11.54 23.86
CA CYS A 817 12.10 -11.41 24.47
C CYS A 817 13.20 -11.18 23.41
N GLU A 818 14.32 -10.63 23.85
CA GLU A 818 15.47 -10.26 23.02
C GLU A 818 16.04 -11.44 22.22
N GLU A 819 16.30 -12.57 22.89
CA GLU A 819 16.60 -13.83 22.22
C GLU A 819 15.83 -14.96 22.90
N TYR A 820 15.37 -15.95 22.12
CA TYR A 820 14.56 -17.06 22.63
C TYR A 820 14.96 -18.42 22.06
N GLN A 821 14.56 -19.50 22.74
CA GLN A 821 14.69 -20.87 22.24
C GLN A 821 13.58 -21.80 22.76
N VAL A 822 12.95 -22.53 21.84
CA VAL A 822 12.00 -23.60 22.14
C VAL A 822 12.71 -24.95 22.11
N PHE A 823 12.49 -25.80 23.12
CA PHE A 823 13.00 -27.18 23.19
C PHE A 823 11.84 -28.17 23.04
N SER A 824 12.04 -29.33 22.39
CA SER A 824 10.95 -30.28 22.12
C SER A 824 11.31 -31.75 22.32
N ASP A 825 10.35 -32.53 22.80
CA ASP A 825 10.44 -33.99 23.04
C ASP A 825 10.38 -34.87 21.77
N GLY A 826 9.89 -34.32 20.65
CA GLY A 826 9.43 -35.05 19.46
C GLY A 826 10.45 -35.82 18.60
N GLY A 827 11.65 -36.10 19.09
CA GLY A 827 12.70 -36.89 18.41
C GLY A 827 13.30 -36.28 17.13
N LYS A 828 12.69 -35.23 16.56
CA LYS A 828 13.15 -34.43 15.42
C LYS A 828 12.77 -32.95 15.63
N PRO A 829 13.49 -31.99 15.04
CA PRO A 829 13.12 -30.58 15.11
C PRO A 829 11.73 -30.33 14.53
N GLN A 830 11.01 -29.37 15.13
CA GLN A 830 9.75 -28.86 14.60
C GLN A 830 9.95 -27.40 14.17
N VAL A 831 9.38 -27.01 13.04
CA VAL A 831 9.21 -25.59 12.69
C VAL A 831 8.11 -25.02 13.59
N ILE A 832 8.42 -23.98 14.36
CA ILE A 832 7.47 -23.22 15.19
C ILE A 832 6.80 -22.12 14.34
N GLY A 833 7.55 -21.46 13.48
CA GLY A 833 7.05 -20.41 12.58
C GLY A 833 8.22 -19.69 11.92
N VAL A 834 7.96 -18.56 11.26
CA VAL A 834 8.99 -17.79 10.54
C VAL A 834 9.44 -16.60 11.39
N GLY A 835 10.75 -16.47 11.60
CA GLY A 835 11.34 -15.44 12.45
C GLY A 835 11.39 -14.04 11.80
N PRO A 836 11.80 -13.00 12.56
CA PRO A 836 12.05 -11.65 12.04
C PRO A 836 13.22 -11.56 11.03
N ASP A 837 13.86 -12.68 10.72
CA ASP A 837 14.90 -12.91 9.72
C ASP A 837 14.38 -13.62 8.46
N GLY A 838 13.11 -14.05 8.44
CA GLY A 838 12.56 -14.87 7.35
C GLY A 838 12.96 -16.34 7.40
N LEU A 839 13.58 -16.82 8.48
CA LEU A 839 14.02 -18.21 8.64
C LEU A 839 13.03 -19.02 9.50
N ASP A 840 13.02 -20.34 9.31
CA ASP A 840 12.25 -21.27 10.16
C ASP A 840 12.82 -21.28 11.59
N ILE A 841 12.03 -20.82 12.56
CA ILE A 841 12.31 -21.01 13.99
C ILE A 841 12.17 -22.50 14.30
N MET A 842 13.29 -23.16 14.54
CA MET A 842 13.37 -24.60 14.81
C MET A 842 13.50 -24.91 16.30
N THR A 843 12.81 -25.97 16.76
CA THR A 843 13.01 -26.50 18.11
C THR A 843 14.35 -27.25 18.24
N ILE A 844 15.02 -27.10 19.38
CA ILE A 844 16.12 -28.00 19.76
C ILE A 844 15.53 -29.28 20.34
N VAL A 845 15.92 -30.43 19.79
CA VAL A 845 15.41 -31.73 20.24
C VAL A 845 16.04 -32.11 21.58
N ILE A 846 15.21 -32.46 22.55
CA ILE A 846 15.64 -33.03 23.83
C ILE A 846 15.97 -34.52 23.60
N PRO A 847 17.18 -35.01 23.92
CA PRO A 847 17.53 -36.42 23.73
C PRO A 847 16.64 -37.37 24.55
N PRO A 848 16.17 -38.49 23.96
CA PRO A 848 15.31 -39.44 24.67
C PRO A 848 16.06 -40.11 25.83
N ILE A 849 15.43 -40.08 27.01
CA ILE A 849 15.90 -40.77 28.21
C ILE A 849 15.91 -42.28 27.94
N LYS A 850 17.05 -42.93 28.23
CA LYS A 850 17.28 -44.36 27.93
C LYS A 850 17.08 -45.31 29.12
N GLU A 851 16.72 -44.78 30.28
CA GLU A 851 16.55 -45.56 31.51
C GLU A 851 15.12 -46.12 31.59
N ALA A 852 15.00 -47.34 32.13
CA ALA A 852 13.77 -48.12 32.00
C ALA A 852 12.62 -47.56 32.85
N ILE A 853 11.39 -47.84 32.42
CA ILE A 853 10.16 -47.58 33.19
C ILE A 853 10.29 -48.29 34.54
N GLY A 854 10.34 -47.51 35.63
CA GLY A 854 10.37 -48.03 36.99
C GLY A 854 9.10 -48.81 37.33
N ASP A 855 9.27 -49.91 38.07
CA ASP A 855 8.18 -50.83 38.43
C ASP A 855 7.09 -50.11 39.25
N LEU A 856 5.87 -50.06 38.69
CA LEU A 856 4.71 -49.37 39.24
C LEU A 856 4.19 -50.00 40.55
N ASN A 857 4.65 -51.20 40.92
CA ASN A 857 4.10 -51.95 42.04
C ASN A 857 4.56 -51.49 43.45
N ASN A 858 5.53 -50.58 43.57
CA ASN A 858 6.07 -50.10 44.85
C ASN A 858 5.72 -48.64 45.19
N GLY A 859 4.64 -48.09 44.62
CA GLY A 859 4.07 -46.81 45.05
C GLY A 859 4.86 -45.54 44.68
N ALA A 860 5.90 -45.65 43.86
CA ALA A 860 6.62 -44.50 43.33
C ALA A 860 5.81 -43.80 42.21
N THR A 861 5.51 -42.51 42.37
CA THR A 861 4.84 -41.70 41.35
C THR A 861 5.81 -41.31 40.22
N THR A 862 5.87 -42.13 39.18
CA THR A 862 6.95 -42.14 38.16
C THR A 862 7.11 -40.86 37.31
N ASN A 863 6.09 -40.01 37.19
CA ASN A 863 6.12 -38.86 36.28
C ASN A 863 7.10 -37.74 36.69
N SER A 864 7.27 -37.45 37.98
CA SER A 864 8.03 -36.27 38.42
C SER A 864 9.54 -36.42 38.21
N TRP A 865 10.08 -37.62 38.43
CA TRP A 865 11.48 -37.94 38.14
C TRP A 865 11.84 -37.77 36.65
N LEU A 866 10.98 -38.25 35.75
CA LEU A 866 11.16 -38.07 34.30
C LEU A 866 11.11 -36.59 33.89
N ASN A 867 10.24 -35.79 34.53
CA ASN A 867 10.18 -34.34 34.30
C ASN A 867 11.50 -33.66 34.72
N THR A 868 11.96 -33.90 35.95
CA THR A 868 13.25 -33.36 36.43
C THR A 868 14.43 -33.81 35.56
N GLN A 869 14.45 -35.07 35.11
CA GLN A 869 15.49 -35.57 34.20
C GLN A 869 15.42 -34.95 32.80
N THR A 870 14.23 -34.55 32.34
CA THR A 870 14.04 -33.81 31.08
C THR A 870 14.57 -32.38 31.20
N PHE A 871 14.19 -31.65 32.25
CA PHE A 871 14.68 -30.28 32.46
C PHE A 871 16.17 -30.20 32.76
N LEU A 872 16.76 -31.19 33.44
CA LEU A 872 18.22 -31.33 33.54
C LEU A 872 18.91 -31.33 32.16
N GLN A 873 18.33 -32.01 31.16
CA GLN A 873 18.84 -31.97 29.78
C GLN A 873 18.58 -30.63 29.09
N VAL A 874 17.44 -29.99 29.31
CA VAL A 874 17.13 -28.65 28.76
C VAL A 874 18.16 -27.62 29.24
N TRP A 875 18.51 -27.62 30.52
CA TRP A 875 19.54 -26.72 31.06
C TRP A 875 20.95 -27.05 30.51
N ASP A 876 21.29 -28.33 30.31
CA ASP A 876 22.53 -28.73 29.63
C ASP A 876 22.56 -28.29 28.15
N LEU A 877 21.42 -28.25 27.47
CA LEU A 877 21.28 -27.75 26.09
C LEU A 877 21.35 -26.21 26.03
N CYS A 878 20.66 -25.51 26.94
CA CYS A 878 20.77 -24.06 27.15
C CYS A 878 22.24 -23.63 27.39
N ASN A 879 23.02 -24.43 28.13
CA ASN A 879 24.44 -24.13 28.35
C ASN A 879 25.30 -24.29 27.08
N LYS A 880 24.98 -25.28 26.23
CA LYS A 880 25.67 -25.54 24.95
C LYS A 880 25.35 -24.47 23.90
N ASP A 881 24.08 -24.07 23.82
CA ASP A 881 23.61 -22.93 23.02
C ASP A 881 24.32 -21.64 23.47
N GLY A 882 24.28 -21.39 24.78
CA GLY A 882 25.10 -20.39 25.44
C GLY A 882 24.62 -18.95 25.34
N ARG A 883 23.58 -18.63 24.55
CA ARG A 883 23.03 -17.27 24.43
C ARG A 883 22.64 -16.63 25.76
N PHE A 884 22.22 -17.44 26.74
CA PHE A 884 21.96 -17.03 28.13
C PHE A 884 23.10 -16.20 28.78
N LYS A 885 24.35 -16.35 28.30
CA LYS A 885 25.53 -15.62 28.79
C LYS A 885 25.53 -14.14 28.36
N ASN A 886 24.75 -13.79 27.34
CA ASN A 886 24.68 -12.45 26.76
C ASN A 886 23.64 -11.58 27.49
N HIS A 887 22.49 -12.16 27.88
CA HIS A 887 21.35 -11.46 28.49
C HIS A 887 21.44 -11.39 30.01
N ASP A 888 20.96 -10.29 30.61
CA ASP A 888 21.02 -10.04 32.06
C ASP A 888 20.29 -11.13 32.87
N TRP A 889 19.16 -11.60 32.34
CA TRP A 889 18.32 -12.63 32.92
C TRP A 889 18.00 -13.75 31.92
N THR A 890 17.66 -14.92 32.45
CA THR A 890 17.13 -16.06 31.71
C THR A 890 15.78 -16.46 32.31
N VAL A 891 14.79 -16.70 31.45
CA VAL A 891 13.39 -16.92 31.84
C VAL A 891 12.89 -18.22 31.22
N LYS A 892 12.53 -19.22 32.03
CA LYS A 892 11.72 -20.36 31.57
C LYS A 892 10.25 -20.00 31.71
N VAL A 893 9.46 -20.34 30.70
CA VAL A 893 8.00 -20.16 30.66
C VAL A 893 7.37 -21.49 30.24
N ASP A 894 6.19 -21.83 30.78
CA ASP A 894 5.40 -22.96 30.29
C ASP A 894 4.46 -22.53 29.14
N PRO A 895 4.28 -23.36 28.08
CA PRO A 895 3.47 -22.99 26.91
C PRO A 895 2.03 -22.54 27.18
N ASP A 896 1.40 -22.99 28.28
CA ASP A 896 0.05 -22.58 28.71
C ASP A 896 0.03 -21.46 29.75
N ALA A 897 1.14 -20.76 29.94
CA ALA A 897 1.23 -19.48 30.62
C ALA A 897 1.09 -18.32 29.62
N VAL A 898 0.40 -17.24 30.03
CA VAL A 898 0.31 -15.97 29.30
C VAL A 898 1.33 -15.02 29.90
N PHE A 899 2.38 -14.65 29.16
CA PHE A 899 3.56 -13.94 29.66
C PHE A 899 3.82 -12.61 28.93
N PHE A 900 4.27 -11.59 29.67
CA PHE A 900 4.57 -10.24 29.20
C PHE A 900 5.99 -9.78 29.61
N PRO A 901 7.01 -9.91 28.72
CA PRO A 901 8.40 -9.55 29.04
C PRO A 901 8.62 -8.10 29.48
N ASP A 902 7.89 -7.13 28.92
CA ASP A 902 8.07 -5.73 29.30
C ASP A 902 7.54 -5.39 30.71
N ARG A 903 6.60 -6.19 31.24
CA ARG A 903 6.24 -6.11 32.67
C ARG A 903 7.34 -6.70 33.54
N LEU A 904 7.91 -7.85 33.13
CA LEU A 904 9.07 -8.44 33.80
C LEU A 904 10.27 -7.48 33.83
N ARG A 905 10.44 -6.67 32.77
CA ARG A 905 11.50 -5.67 32.64
C ARG A 905 11.52 -4.72 33.83
N GLU A 906 10.40 -4.06 34.13
CA GLU A 906 10.31 -3.14 35.27
C GLU A 906 10.47 -3.84 36.63
N HIS A 907 10.02 -5.10 36.78
CA HIS A 907 10.25 -5.89 37.99
C HIS A 907 11.74 -6.23 38.20
N MET A 908 12.47 -6.58 37.13
CA MET A 908 13.87 -7.03 37.23
C MET A 908 14.90 -5.89 37.20
N LYS A 909 14.51 -4.71 36.71
CA LYS A 909 15.33 -3.49 36.59
C LYS A 909 16.00 -3.04 37.89
N PRO A 910 15.35 -3.02 39.08
CA PRO A 910 16.01 -2.67 40.36
C PRO A 910 17.02 -3.72 40.84
N HIS A 911 16.94 -4.95 40.32
CA HIS A 911 17.74 -6.09 40.76
C HIS A 911 18.86 -6.45 39.76
N THR A 912 18.89 -5.78 38.61
CA THR A 912 19.90 -6.01 37.57
C THR A 912 21.20 -5.31 37.94
N THR A 913 22.16 -6.10 38.41
CA THR A 913 23.51 -5.62 38.71
C THR A 913 24.56 -6.55 38.08
N LYS A 914 25.75 -6.00 37.78
CA LYS A 914 26.84 -6.71 37.09
C LYS A 914 27.24 -8.06 37.72
N ASN A 915 27.00 -8.23 39.02
CA ASN A 915 27.34 -9.42 39.79
C ASN A 915 26.09 -10.09 40.42
N ALA A 916 24.88 -9.86 39.88
CA ALA A 916 23.66 -10.46 40.41
C ALA A 916 23.72 -11.99 40.32
N GLU A 917 23.62 -12.66 41.47
CA GLU A 917 23.38 -14.10 41.60
C GLU A 917 22.02 -14.30 42.29
N LEU A 918 20.93 -14.04 41.55
CA LEU A 918 19.56 -14.02 42.06
C LEU A 918 18.65 -14.97 41.27
N PHE A 919 17.72 -15.64 41.96
CA PHE A 919 16.58 -16.34 41.36
C PHE A 919 15.27 -15.92 42.02
N VAL A 920 14.19 -15.86 41.24
CA VAL A 920 12.89 -15.34 41.71
C VAL A 920 12.06 -16.42 42.39
N MET A 921 11.65 -16.17 43.62
CA MET A 921 10.69 -16.94 44.40
C MET A 921 9.32 -16.29 44.23
N ASN A 922 8.47 -16.90 43.41
CA ASN A 922 7.23 -16.31 42.89
C ASN A 922 5.95 -16.75 43.63
N CYS A 923 6.00 -17.73 44.56
CA CYS A 923 4.81 -18.21 45.25
C CYS A 923 4.96 -18.34 46.79
N ASN A 924 4.34 -17.42 47.53
CA ASN A 924 4.29 -17.40 49.00
C ASN A 924 3.09 -18.16 49.63
N ARG A 925 2.29 -18.89 48.83
CA ARG A 925 1.16 -19.71 49.35
C ARG A 925 1.61 -20.88 50.24
N PHE A 926 2.87 -21.29 50.12
CA PHE A 926 3.46 -22.43 50.83
C PHE A 926 4.58 -21.96 51.78
N ASN A 927 4.86 -22.78 52.80
CA ASN A 927 5.98 -22.57 53.72
C ASN A 927 6.84 -23.85 53.77
N PRO A 928 8.11 -23.84 53.31
CA PRO A 928 8.82 -22.70 52.73
C PRO A 928 8.18 -22.16 51.45
N VAL A 929 8.42 -20.88 51.16
CA VAL A 929 8.07 -20.20 49.90
C VAL A 929 8.58 -21.02 48.72
N ALA A 930 7.77 -21.12 47.66
CA ALA A 930 8.06 -21.91 46.47
C ALA A 930 8.50 -21.05 45.28
N LEU A 931 9.38 -21.63 44.46
CA LEU A 931 9.46 -21.36 43.03
C LEU A 931 8.39 -22.21 42.36
N TYR A 932 7.61 -21.61 41.44
CA TYR A 932 6.51 -22.25 40.72
C TYR A 932 6.86 -22.33 39.24
N GLY A 933 6.92 -23.55 38.69
CA GLY A 933 7.48 -23.84 37.36
C GLY A 933 6.86 -23.08 36.17
N SER A 934 5.64 -22.56 36.28
CA SER A 934 4.97 -21.80 35.20
C SER A 934 5.76 -20.59 34.71
N VAL A 935 6.63 -20.03 35.58
CA VAL A 935 7.68 -19.11 35.18
C VAL A 935 8.88 -19.22 36.14
N GLU A 936 10.07 -19.52 35.62
CA GLU A 936 11.31 -19.53 36.42
C GLU A 936 12.28 -18.46 35.91
N ILE A 937 12.75 -17.56 36.79
CA ILE A 937 13.57 -16.41 36.41
C ILE A 937 14.90 -16.43 37.16
N PHE A 938 16.00 -16.35 36.42
CA PHE A 938 17.36 -16.46 36.92
C PHE A 938 18.23 -15.34 36.36
N SER A 939 19.05 -14.70 37.20
CA SER A 939 20.09 -13.81 36.71
C SER A 939 21.18 -14.61 35.97
N LYS A 940 21.92 -13.95 35.06
CA LYS A 940 23.10 -14.49 34.39
C LYS A 940 24.07 -15.21 35.35
N GLY A 941 24.30 -14.62 36.53
CA GLY A 941 25.14 -15.20 37.58
C GLY A 941 24.52 -16.44 38.24
N ALA A 942 23.22 -16.41 38.56
CA ALA A 942 22.52 -17.55 39.16
C ALA A 942 22.55 -18.79 38.26
N LEU A 943 22.16 -18.64 36.99
CA LEU A 943 22.14 -19.76 36.05
C LEU A 943 23.55 -20.28 35.75
N ALA A 944 24.57 -19.41 35.64
CA ALA A 944 25.96 -19.83 35.51
C ALA A 944 26.46 -20.62 36.75
N LYS A 945 26.05 -20.23 37.96
CA LYS A 945 26.38 -20.95 39.20
C LYS A 945 25.72 -22.32 39.25
N TYR A 946 24.44 -22.40 38.89
CA TYR A 946 23.69 -23.65 38.74
C TYR A 946 24.35 -24.60 37.75
N LEU A 947 24.61 -24.17 36.51
CA LEU A 947 25.19 -25.02 35.46
C LEU A 947 26.58 -25.57 35.85
N LYS A 948 27.37 -24.81 36.62
CA LYS A 948 28.66 -25.25 37.18
C LYS A 948 28.51 -26.19 38.39
N GLY A 949 27.39 -26.11 39.10
CA GLY A 949 27.11 -26.83 40.35
C GLY A 949 26.16 -28.03 40.22
N GLN A 950 25.42 -28.18 39.11
CA GLN A 950 24.33 -29.13 38.90
C GLN A 950 24.67 -30.56 39.31
N TRP A 951 25.89 -31.03 39.02
CA TRP A 951 26.36 -32.37 39.40
C TRP A 951 26.44 -32.59 40.92
N LYS A 952 26.70 -31.53 41.71
CA LYS A 952 26.67 -31.61 43.18
C LYS A 952 25.24 -31.81 43.66
N CYS A 953 24.30 -31.02 43.13
CA CYS A 953 22.88 -31.15 43.44
C CYS A 953 22.36 -32.55 43.09
N ARG A 954 22.67 -33.05 41.90
CA ARG A 954 22.30 -34.41 41.45
C ARG A 954 22.87 -35.54 42.31
N LYS A 955 23.99 -35.30 43.01
CA LYS A 955 24.62 -36.26 43.93
C LYS A 955 24.14 -36.12 45.39
N SER A 956 23.76 -34.93 45.81
CA SER A 956 23.57 -34.58 47.23
C SER A 956 22.12 -34.30 47.63
N LEU A 957 21.23 -34.01 46.67
CA LEU A 957 19.78 -33.86 46.91
C LEU A 957 19.07 -35.20 46.66
N PRO A 958 18.04 -35.58 47.44
CA PRO A 958 17.23 -36.76 47.20
C PRO A 958 16.15 -36.49 46.13
N TRP A 959 16.57 -36.01 44.95
CA TRP A 959 15.69 -35.46 43.91
C TRP A 959 14.82 -36.47 43.15
N HIS A 960 14.97 -37.76 43.42
CA HIS A 960 14.23 -38.82 42.74
C HIS A 960 12.77 -38.85 43.21
N GLY A 961 11.91 -38.15 42.47
CA GLY A 961 10.49 -37.93 42.79
C GLY A 961 10.08 -36.46 42.91
N TRP A 962 11.02 -35.51 42.81
CA TRP A 962 10.75 -34.07 42.82
C TRP A 962 10.33 -33.53 41.44
N GLY A 963 9.67 -32.37 41.41
CA GLY A 963 9.47 -31.55 40.20
C GLY A 963 10.71 -30.72 39.85
N GLU A 964 10.75 -30.14 38.64
CA GLU A 964 11.95 -29.43 38.19
C GLU A 964 12.17 -28.14 38.97
N ASP A 965 11.11 -27.40 39.27
CA ASP A 965 11.09 -26.14 40.03
C ASP A 965 11.55 -26.35 41.49
N PHE A 966 11.08 -27.43 42.10
CA PHE A 966 11.47 -27.86 43.44
C PHE A 966 12.93 -28.32 43.49
N PHE A 967 13.40 -29.06 42.46
CA PHE A 967 14.82 -29.41 42.36
C PHE A 967 15.71 -28.19 42.11
N MET A 968 15.28 -27.28 41.22
CA MET A 968 16.00 -26.07 40.85
C MET A 968 16.21 -25.17 42.07
N SER A 969 15.13 -24.82 42.78
CA SER A 969 15.19 -23.98 43.98
C SER A 969 16.12 -24.56 45.06
N HIS A 970 16.00 -25.85 45.39
CA HIS A 970 16.88 -26.49 46.37
C HIS A 970 18.33 -26.63 45.89
N CYS A 971 18.57 -26.70 44.57
CA CYS A 971 19.92 -26.65 44.01
C CYS A 971 20.51 -25.23 44.08
N MET A 972 19.72 -24.20 43.77
CA MET A 972 20.11 -22.79 43.91
C MET A 972 20.48 -22.46 45.37
N ASP A 973 19.68 -22.92 46.34
CA ASP A 973 19.97 -22.79 47.78
C ASP A 973 21.28 -23.52 48.16
N MET A 974 21.44 -24.79 47.73
CA MET A 974 22.64 -25.60 48.00
C MET A 974 23.92 -24.97 47.41
N LEU A 975 23.80 -24.23 46.32
CA LEU A 975 24.90 -23.51 45.67
C LEU A 975 25.07 -22.07 46.20
N GLY A 976 24.21 -21.63 47.12
CA GLY A 976 24.24 -20.30 47.73
C GLY A 976 23.95 -19.18 46.74
N VAL A 977 22.93 -19.35 45.89
CA VAL A 977 22.35 -18.26 45.08
C VAL A 977 21.34 -17.50 45.93
N GLY A 978 21.26 -16.18 45.77
CA GLY A 978 20.31 -15.34 46.50
C GLY A 978 18.87 -15.52 46.02
N ARG A 979 17.92 -15.58 46.95
CA ARG A 979 16.48 -15.53 46.66
C ARG A 979 16.02 -14.08 46.50
N LEU A 980 15.43 -13.75 45.37
CA LEU A 980 14.64 -12.54 45.16
C LEU A 980 13.16 -12.91 45.35
N TYR A 981 12.42 -12.21 46.20
CA TYR A 981 11.01 -12.51 46.46
C TYR A 981 10.12 -11.53 45.69
N ASP A 982 9.30 -12.05 44.77
CA ASP A 982 8.35 -11.25 43.98
C ASP A 982 7.05 -12.05 43.81
N PHE A 983 6.07 -11.73 44.65
CA PHE A 983 4.78 -12.42 44.69
C PHE A 983 3.69 -11.71 43.88
N GLU A 984 3.97 -10.54 43.32
CA GLU A 984 3.00 -9.86 42.45
C GLU A 984 3.10 -10.34 41.00
N LEU A 985 4.26 -10.88 40.60
CA LEU A 985 4.56 -11.39 39.26
C LEU A 985 3.54 -12.40 38.68
N LEU A 986 3.08 -13.37 39.49
CA LEU A 986 2.38 -14.58 39.02
C LEU A 986 0.91 -14.64 39.46
N SER A 987 0.01 -14.88 38.50
CA SER A 987 -1.36 -15.37 38.71
C SER A 987 -1.43 -16.87 38.38
N ASP A 988 -1.68 -17.71 39.39
CA ASP A 988 -1.85 -19.16 39.23
C ASP A 988 -2.91 -19.68 40.23
N LYS A 989 -3.88 -20.47 39.76
CA LYS A 989 -4.97 -21.06 40.56
C LYS A 989 -4.47 -21.96 41.72
N ARG A 990 -3.29 -22.57 41.54
CA ARG A 990 -2.57 -23.42 42.49
C ARG A 990 -1.66 -22.59 43.43
N CYS A 991 -1.18 -21.43 42.98
CA CYS A 991 -0.66 -20.36 43.85
C CYS A 991 -1.78 -19.36 44.22
N PHE A 992 -1.67 -18.07 43.90
CA PHE A 992 -2.75 -17.10 44.05
C PHE A 992 -3.33 -16.69 42.70
N TYR A 993 -4.66 -16.73 42.57
CA TYR A 993 -5.36 -16.37 41.33
C TYR A 993 -5.70 -14.88 41.28
N ARG A 994 -5.56 -14.31 40.07
CA ARG A 994 -6.02 -13.00 39.63
C ARG A 994 -6.63 -13.10 38.23
N PRO A 995 -7.71 -12.37 37.92
CA PRO A 995 -8.30 -12.35 36.58
C PRO A 995 -7.33 -11.72 35.57
N CYS A 996 -7.51 -11.99 34.28
CA CYS A 996 -6.62 -11.46 33.24
C CYS A 996 -6.72 -9.92 33.10
N SER A 997 -7.87 -9.35 33.47
CA SER A 997 -8.07 -7.91 33.62
C SER A 997 -7.25 -7.25 34.75
N ASP A 998 -6.60 -8.03 35.64
CA ASP A 998 -5.59 -7.48 36.55
C ASP A 998 -4.28 -7.28 35.78
N THR A 999 -4.16 -6.16 35.07
CA THR A 999 -3.03 -5.86 34.18
C THR A 999 -1.69 -5.60 34.91
N SER A 1000 -1.66 -5.73 36.24
CA SER A 1000 -0.42 -5.66 37.02
C SER A 1000 0.43 -6.94 36.92
N ARG A 1001 -0.12 -8.07 36.46
CA ARG A 1001 0.57 -9.37 36.48
C ARG A 1001 1.48 -9.54 35.28
N VAL A 1002 2.62 -10.19 35.50
CA VAL A 1002 3.60 -10.53 34.46
C VAL A 1002 3.25 -11.86 33.79
N VAL A 1003 2.68 -12.80 34.55
CA VAL A 1003 2.30 -14.16 34.10
C VAL A 1003 0.93 -14.57 34.61
N TYR A 1004 0.11 -15.20 33.76
CA TYR A 1004 -1.17 -15.84 34.13
C TYR A 1004 -1.21 -17.30 33.64
N HIS A 1005 -1.57 -18.25 34.51
CA HIS A 1005 -1.52 -19.70 34.23
C HIS A 1005 -2.67 -20.47 34.93
N ASP A 1006 -3.28 -21.51 34.37
CA ASP A 1006 -3.06 -22.19 33.08
C ASP A 1006 -4.18 -21.93 32.05
N TYR A 1007 -3.80 -21.79 30.77
CA TYR A 1007 -4.68 -21.54 29.61
C TYR A 1007 -4.25 -22.35 28.39
N LYS A 1008 -5.08 -23.27 27.91
CA LYS A 1008 -4.65 -24.39 27.02
C LYS A 1008 -5.24 -24.36 25.61
N ASP A 1009 -6.13 -23.40 25.34
CA ASP A 1009 -6.82 -23.26 24.05
C ASP A 1009 -6.15 -22.18 23.20
N ALA A 1010 -5.58 -22.64 22.08
CA ALA A 1010 -4.82 -21.86 21.11
C ALA A 1010 -5.68 -21.21 20.01
N SER A 1011 -7.00 -21.43 19.99
CA SER A 1011 -7.88 -20.80 19.02
C SER A 1011 -7.93 -19.28 19.22
N PHE A 1012 -8.27 -18.51 18.18
CA PHE A 1012 -8.26 -17.04 18.28
C PHE A 1012 -9.32 -16.48 19.24
N SER A 1013 -10.43 -17.19 19.43
CA SER A 1013 -11.45 -16.97 20.47
C SER A 1013 -11.18 -17.74 21.76
N GLY A 1014 -10.04 -18.41 21.84
CA GLY A 1014 -9.70 -19.39 22.86
C GLY A 1014 -9.14 -18.77 24.14
N THR A 1015 -9.17 -19.56 25.21
CA THR A 1015 -8.88 -19.08 26.57
C THR A 1015 -7.51 -18.41 26.75
N TRP A 1016 -6.47 -18.83 26.02
CA TRP A 1016 -5.15 -18.17 26.09
C TRP A 1016 -5.19 -16.76 25.46
N PHE A 1017 -5.76 -16.64 24.26
CA PHE A 1017 -5.85 -15.35 23.55
C PHE A 1017 -6.91 -14.40 24.12
N ASN A 1018 -7.96 -14.91 24.77
CA ASN A 1018 -8.86 -14.09 25.57
C ASN A 1018 -8.11 -13.46 26.75
N CYS A 1019 -7.43 -14.28 27.55
CA CYS A 1019 -6.62 -13.78 28.67
C CYS A 1019 -5.53 -12.79 28.22
N TRP A 1020 -4.84 -13.07 27.11
CA TRP A 1020 -3.83 -12.17 26.55
C TRP A 1020 -4.44 -10.82 26.12
N ARG A 1021 -5.62 -10.79 25.49
CA ARG A 1021 -6.32 -9.54 25.12
C ARG A 1021 -6.88 -8.79 26.34
N GLU A 1022 -7.52 -9.48 27.28
CA GLU A 1022 -8.01 -8.89 28.54
C GLU A 1022 -6.86 -8.25 29.34
N SER A 1023 -5.67 -8.85 29.27
CA SER A 1023 -4.46 -8.30 29.89
C SER A 1023 -3.90 -7.08 29.15
N LEU A 1024 -4.21 -6.89 27.86
CA LEU A 1024 -3.68 -5.78 27.04
C LEU A 1024 -4.57 -4.53 27.04
N ALA A 1025 -5.86 -4.68 27.36
CA ALA A 1025 -6.77 -3.54 27.50
C ALA A 1025 -6.38 -2.65 28.69
N ARG A 1026 -6.47 -1.32 28.49
CA ARG A 1026 -6.37 -0.28 29.50
C ARG A 1026 -7.48 0.74 29.25
#